data_AF-A0A6J1MCZ4-F1
#
_entry.id   AF-A0A6J1MCZ4-F1
#
_cell.length_a   1.000
_cell.length_b   1.000
_cell.length_c   1.000
_cell.angle_alpha   90.00
_cell.angle_beta   90.00
_cell.angle_gamma   90.00
#
_symmetry.space_group_name_H-M   'P 1'
#
loop_
_entity.id
_entity.type
_entity.pdbx_description
1 polymer ?
#
loop_
_entity_poly.entity_id
_entity_poly.type
_entity_poly.pdbx_seq_one_letter_code
_entity_poly.pdbx_strand_id
1 'polypeptide(L)'
;METTIDPNNESINLNVENKSESTKEEAVAQLANDADVDAEIALEDKQQLECENIVHSKESPIKAAATDKSKQDKSKSNLVNEIHAAVLEQGTKEKGQEEHEPTTAISFADLKAQDERETKENKDSRDILSHVHCLAQLEEQRRSYERQLEQLRTSNQQKDNMMTLLQRENAILEKEKLAFRNEMDVANKEKESTVIKFAMKEKLLIDAKKEKETVEKQLADAKKEVKNVSIRFQAVHEEKSRMTYIIDEKCNEVRKYQRECEKLKTEMGHLESKLKYHANKLNIEVEAKANLERKLEEERNAPNKLEEKANEKLKMEFEANTILLKHEIKSKTDALDKLNKEHQKQCEANKDLQQQLQQLKDAHDQLSEEFKELQAQHNFIDAAYSDELLNAAKLHSQLAELQLLRTQNTINEQKLVEAQSKIEELESQAQENELDLTQLQEKKQELLSINKEMTELIVKLQNDIYLAEVKSLGFESENKLVKQELLAYDAKYLELEEQMHVEGMEKIEERLLLAKHLSEKTKMYEVVNAKLEELQNHFEATSHKHATQVKELQRELQKYKKGIVDAKPMGYCRNCQQAMNDFSQEQLQQYHQQVTHSRSSSQGSRASESSESETVASSLTTVPHTQPAPTPITDLQAVPSKKVLVERILRLQQASARQTERIEFLENHTAMLVSEVQKKSKVVQHYMLRDQTAGALTSSKSDQSKSELVKYGNGVMAAIYGGVKGAESKSMSLELSLEINKKLQTVLEDTLLKNITLKENLDVLGLEVDNLTRKLRSQELNNS
;
A
#
# COMPACT_ATOMS: atom_id res chain seq x y z
N MET A 1 -49.63 -16.57 -23.12
CA MET A 1 -48.53 -16.69 -22.13
C MET A 1 -48.54 -15.41 -21.32
N GLU A 2 -49.45 -15.22 -20.34
CA GLU A 2 -50.01 -16.18 -19.36
C GLU A 2 -48.90 -16.77 -18.48
N THR A 3 -49.01 -16.83 -17.14
CA THR A 3 -50.24 -16.95 -16.33
C THR A 3 -50.21 -16.20 -14.96
N THR A 4 -51.38 -16.15 -14.33
CA THR A 4 -51.77 -15.93 -12.90
C THR A 4 -50.72 -16.21 -11.81
N ILE A 5 -50.67 -15.53 -10.64
CA ILE A 5 -51.69 -15.45 -9.53
C ILE A 5 -51.97 -16.89 -8.97
N ASP A 6 -51.85 -17.25 -7.68
CA ASP A 6 -52.22 -16.61 -6.38
C ASP A 6 -51.35 -17.17 -5.19
N PRO A 7 -51.53 -16.74 -3.91
CA PRO A 7 -50.68 -17.13 -2.76
C PRO A 7 -51.31 -18.11 -1.73
N ASN A 8 -50.48 -18.61 -0.81
CA ASN A 8 -50.83 -18.98 0.58
C ASN A 8 -49.59 -18.68 1.46
N ASN A 9 -49.65 -18.01 2.61
CA ASN A 9 -50.46 -18.21 3.83
C ASN A 9 -49.94 -19.37 4.70
N GLU A 10 -49.16 -19.03 5.73
CA GLU A 10 -49.07 -19.83 6.95
C GLU A 10 -48.99 -18.89 8.16
N SER A 11 -49.73 -19.21 9.22
CA SER A 11 -49.93 -18.34 10.38
C SER A 11 -49.48 -19.04 11.65
N ILE A 12 -48.37 -18.60 12.24
CA ILE A 12 -47.96 -19.01 13.59
C ILE A 12 -47.87 -17.76 14.47
N ASN A 13 -48.58 -17.81 15.58
CA ASN A 13 -48.71 -16.75 16.56
C ASN A 13 -48.32 -17.34 17.93
N LEU A 14 -47.43 -16.67 18.67
CA LEU A 14 -47.52 -16.37 20.11
C LEU A 14 -46.15 -16.02 20.72
N ASN A 15 -46.14 -14.90 21.46
CA ASN A 15 -45.34 -14.55 22.64
C ASN A 15 -44.05 -15.33 22.98
N VAL A 16 -42.99 -14.58 23.34
CA VAL A 16 -42.52 -14.52 24.74
C VAL A 16 -41.66 -13.26 25.00
N GLU A 17 -41.92 -12.66 26.17
CA GLU A 17 -41.13 -11.70 26.98
C GLU A 17 -40.44 -10.46 26.39
N ASN A 18 -40.82 -9.31 26.96
CA ASN A 18 -40.02 -8.10 26.97
C ASN A 18 -38.73 -8.29 27.79
N LYS A 19 -37.60 -7.77 27.30
CA LYS A 19 -36.63 -7.08 28.17
C LYS A 19 -35.94 -5.96 27.42
N SER A 20 -35.87 -4.80 28.06
CA SER A 20 -35.40 -3.55 27.48
C SER A 20 -34.06 -3.15 28.07
N GLU A 21 -33.01 -3.12 27.25
CA GLU A 21 -31.77 -2.41 27.55
C GLU A 21 -31.48 -1.43 26.42
N SER A 22 -31.35 -0.15 26.75
CA SER A 22 -31.24 0.94 25.78
C SER A 22 -29.83 1.54 25.78
N THR A 23 -28.95 1.00 24.95
CA THR A 23 -27.67 1.63 24.63
C THR A 23 -27.88 2.75 23.61
N LYS A 24 -27.98 3.99 24.08
CA LYS A 24 -27.83 5.18 23.24
C LYS A 24 -26.35 5.53 23.10
N GLU A 25 -25.85 5.59 21.88
CA GLU A 25 -24.62 6.33 21.56
C GLU A 25 -25.00 7.46 20.59
N GLU A 26 -24.94 8.70 21.08
CA GLU A 26 -25.14 9.92 20.29
C GLU A 26 -23.77 10.54 20.02
N ALA A 27 -23.29 10.45 18.77
CA ALA A 27 -22.02 11.03 18.37
C ALA A 27 -22.18 12.55 18.16
N VAL A 28 -21.67 13.35 19.10
CA VAL A 28 -21.66 14.82 19.01
C VAL A 28 -20.21 15.30 18.90
N ALA A 29 -19.90 15.98 17.79
CA ALA A 29 -18.58 16.59 17.59
C ALA A 29 -18.41 17.81 18.50
N GLN A 30 -17.26 17.90 19.18
CA GLN A 30 -16.91 19.04 20.02
C GLN A 30 -15.95 19.98 19.28
N LEU A 31 -16.33 21.25 19.20
CA LEU A 31 -15.42 22.37 18.94
C LEU A 31 -15.16 23.07 20.27
N ALA A 32 -13.93 22.99 20.78
CA ALA A 32 -13.50 23.74 21.95
C ALA A 32 -12.94 25.11 21.52
N ASN A 33 -13.38 26.17 22.18
CA ASN A 33 -12.77 27.49 22.10
C ASN A 33 -11.90 27.69 23.34
N ASP A 34 -10.58 27.61 23.20
CA ASP A 34 -9.64 27.98 24.26
C ASP A 34 -9.15 29.42 24.03
N ALA A 35 -9.39 30.28 25.03
CA ALA A 35 -8.94 31.67 25.03
C ALA A 35 -8.73 32.16 26.47
N ASP A 36 -7.58 31.80 27.07
CA ASP A 36 -6.96 32.50 28.22
C ASP A 36 -5.61 31.86 28.63
N VAL A 37 -4.53 32.09 27.86
CA VAL A 37 -3.13 32.06 28.36
C VAL A 37 -2.28 33.01 27.50
N ASP A 38 -2.10 34.26 27.92
CA ASP A 38 -1.26 35.22 27.19
C ASP A 38 -0.63 36.26 28.16
N ALA A 39 0.21 35.79 29.10
CA ALA A 39 0.75 36.63 30.18
C ALA A 39 2.08 36.19 30.84
N GLU A 40 3.01 35.49 30.16
CA GLU A 40 4.42 35.44 30.59
C GLU A 40 5.39 34.93 29.49
N ILE A 41 6.70 35.09 29.72
CA ILE A 41 7.82 34.70 28.82
C ILE A 41 7.89 35.51 27.50
N ALA A 42 8.08 36.83 27.64
CA ALA A 42 8.58 37.71 26.58
C ALA A 42 9.87 38.42 27.02
N LEU A 43 10.93 37.66 27.34
CA LEU A 43 12.14 38.22 27.95
C LEU A 43 13.45 37.42 27.74
N GLU A 44 13.74 36.93 26.52
CA GLU A 44 15.10 36.46 26.21
C GLU A 44 15.43 36.55 24.70
N ASP A 45 15.83 37.74 24.23
CA ASP A 45 16.28 37.96 22.85
C ASP A 45 17.44 38.98 22.78
N LYS A 46 18.65 38.53 23.18
CA LYS A 46 19.94 39.18 22.84
C LYS A 46 21.16 38.38 23.29
N GLN A 47 21.82 37.70 22.34
CA GLN A 47 23.29 37.81 22.13
C GLN A 47 23.79 37.00 20.92
N GLN A 48 24.93 37.44 20.38
CA GLN A 48 25.82 36.73 19.44
C GLN A 48 25.30 36.46 18.01
N LEU A 49 25.41 37.51 17.19
CA LEU A 49 25.84 37.41 15.79
C LEU A 49 27.15 38.20 15.61
N GLU A 50 27.87 37.91 14.52
CA GLU A 50 29.10 38.55 14.02
C GLU A 50 30.44 38.34 14.77
N CYS A 51 31.28 37.48 14.18
CA CYS A 51 32.74 37.64 13.91
C CYS A 51 33.27 36.31 13.31
N GLU A 52 34.16 36.24 12.32
CA GLU A 52 34.48 37.14 11.20
C GLU A 52 35.14 36.29 10.07
N ASN A 53 35.48 36.88 8.92
CA ASN A 53 36.01 36.14 7.76
C ASN A 53 37.55 35.95 7.76
N ILE A 54 38.02 35.10 6.82
CA ILE A 54 39.21 35.26 5.93
C ILE A 54 40.10 34.00 5.87
N VAL A 55 40.18 33.36 4.69
CA VAL A 55 41.42 33.14 3.86
C VAL A 55 41.06 32.37 2.57
N HIS A 56 41.62 32.88 1.46
CA HIS A 56 41.71 32.37 0.08
C HIS A 56 41.52 30.86 -0.18
N SER A 57 40.78 30.38 -1.20
CA SER A 57 40.62 30.77 -2.62
C SER A 57 41.78 30.41 -3.56
N LYS A 58 41.52 29.52 -4.54
CA LYS A 58 42.13 29.58 -5.89
C LYS A 58 41.30 28.76 -6.89
N GLU A 59 40.94 29.39 -8.00
CA GLU A 59 40.09 28.83 -9.05
C GLU A 59 40.88 28.41 -10.31
N SER A 60 40.24 27.59 -11.16
CA SER A 60 40.14 27.80 -12.62
C SER A 60 41.37 27.58 -13.53
N PRO A 61 41.18 27.47 -14.88
CA PRO A 61 40.01 26.97 -15.64
C PRO A 61 40.39 26.16 -16.93
N ILE A 62 39.43 26.01 -17.87
CA ILE A 62 39.63 25.88 -19.36
C ILE A 62 40.11 24.48 -19.86
N LYS A 63 39.61 23.88 -20.95
CA LYS A 63 38.56 24.24 -21.96
C LYS A 63 37.89 22.99 -22.55
N ALA A 64 36.79 23.18 -23.27
CA ALA A 64 36.08 22.12 -24.02
C ALA A 64 36.60 21.94 -25.46
N ALA A 65 36.39 20.74 -26.01
CA ALA A 65 36.27 20.45 -27.44
C ALA A 65 35.44 19.16 -27.63
N ALA A 66 34.69 19.04 -28.73
CA ALA A 66 33.88 17.86 -29.02
C ALA A 66 34.02 17.46 -30.50
N THR A 67 34.28 16.17 -30.75
CA THR A 67 34.18 15.61 -32.11
C THR A 67 33.83 14.13 -32.13
N ASP A 68 32.65 13.88 -32.67
CA ASP A 68 32.17 12.64 -33.30
C ASP A 68 33.22 11.94 -34.19
N LYS A 69 33.49 10.63 -33.96
CA LYS A 69 33.25 9.56 -34.95
C LYS A 69 33.55 8.12 -34.49
N SER A 70 32.84 7.19 -35.12
CA SER A 70 32.97 5.74 -34.95
C SER A 70 34.04 5.11 -35.87
N LYS A 71 34.53 3.92 -35.49
CA LYS A 71 34.86 2.82 -36.42
C LYS A 71 35.02 1.48 -35.70
N GLN A 72 34.85 0.39 -36.45
CA GLN A 72 34.89 -1.00 -35.97
C GLN A 72 36.25 -1.67 -36.17
N ASP A 73 36.37 -2.82 -35.51
CA ASP A 73 37.04 -4.06 -35.96
C ASP A 73 38.56 -4.23 -35.84
N LYS A 74 38.92 -5.29 -35.08
CA LYS A 74 39.93 -6.33 -35.37
C LYS A 74 41.38 -5.89 -35.65
N SER A 75 42.28 -6.19 -34.69
CA SER A 75 43.08 -7.42 -34.82
C SER A 75 43.73 -7.88 -33.49
N LYS A 76 44.16 -9.14 -33.50
CA LYS A 76 44.58 -10.03 -32.43
C LYS A 76 45.90 -9.68 -31.71
N SER A 77 46.05 -10.30 -30.54
CA SER A 77 47.29 -10.84 -29.92
C SER A 77 48.21 -9.91 -29.12
N ASN A 78 48.87 -10.53 -28.14
CA ASN A 78 50.02 -10.07 -27.34
C ASN A 78 49.75 -8.92 -26.33
N LEU A 79 49.40 -9.28 -25.08
CA LEU A 79 50.39 -9.32 -23.98
C LEU A 79 49.82 -10.11 -22.78
N VAL A 80 50.63 -10.28 -21.72
CA VAL A 80 50.30 -10.88 -20.41
C VAL A 80 50.10 -12.41 -20.43
N ASN A 81 51.20 -13.13 -20.63
CA ASN A 81 51.43 -14.44 -20.03
C ASN A 81 52.58 -14.27 -19.02
N GLU A 82 52.33 -14.52 -17.74
CA GLU A 82 53.36 -14.58 -16.69
C GLU A 82 52.93 -15.58 -15.61
N ILE A 83 53.90 -16.21 -14.93
CA ILE A 83 53.71 -17.23 -13.88
C ILE A 83 53.05 -18.56 -14.34
N HIS A 84 53.83 -19.44 -15.00
CA HIS A 84 54.24 -20.73 -14.39
C HIS A 84 55.24 -21.49 -15.30
N ALA A 85 56.50 -21.63 -14.88
CA ALA A 85 57.49 -22.44 -15.59
C ALA A 85 58.66 -22.86 -14.67
N ALA A 86 58.54 -24.02 -14.03
CA ALA A 86 59.62 -24.71 -13.31
C ALA A 86 59.32 -26.21 -13.26
N VAL A 87 60.39 -27.04 -13.26
CA VAL A 87 60.47 -28.53 -13.32
C VAL A 87 60.79 -29.09 -14.71
N LEU A 88 61.88 -29.89 -14.75
CA LEU A 88 62.56 -30.51 -15.92
C LEU A 88 63.20 -29.44 -16.86
N GLU A 89 64.47 -29.53 -17.25
CA GLU A 89 65.37 -30.69 -17.43
C GLU A 89 66.73 -30.53 -16.71
N GLN A 90 67.42 -31.65 -16.48
CA GLN A 90 68.89 -31.69 -16.35
C GLN A 90 69.46 -32.79 -17.27
N GLY A 91 69.85 -32.39 -18.47
CA GLY A 91 70.56 -33.22 -19.44
C GLY A 91 72.06 -32.88 -19.49
N THR A 92 72.88 -33.91 -19.30
CA THR A 92 74.34 -33.97 -19.47
C THR A 92 74.98 -33.00 -20.48
N LYS A 93 76.14 -32.43 -20.12
CA LYS A 93 77.19 -32.05 -21.08
C LYS A 93 78.57 -32.10 -20.46
N GLU A 94 79.48 -32.81 -21.12
CA GLU A 94 80.90 -32.87 -20.79
C GLU A 94 81.65 -31.68 -21.40
N LYS A 95 82.63 -31.16 -20.66
CA LYS A 95 84.02 -30.93 -21.11
C LYS A 95 84.84 -30.43 -19.93
N GLY A 96 86.11 -30.80 -19.88
CA GLY A 96 87.02 -30.42 -18.80
C GLY A 96 88.31 -29.80 -19.30
N GLN A 97 89.02 -29.18 -18.36
CA GLN A 97 90.46 -28.90 -18.30
C GLN A 97 90.77 -28.88 -16.79
N GLU A 98 91.62 -29.76 -16.27
CA GLU A 98 93.09 -29.62 -16.26
C GLU A 98 93.57 -28.46 -15.38
N GLU A 99 94.04 -28.79 -14.17
CA GLU A 99 95.33 -28.30 -13.69
C GLU A 99 95.97 -29.30 -12.69
N HIS A 100 97.30 -29.30 -12.63
CA HIS A 100 98.18 -30.13 -11.79
C HIS A 100 98.33 -29.49 -10.38
N GLU A 101 99.04 -29.97 -9.32
CA GLU A 101 100.06 -31.01 -9.02
C GLU A 101 100.06 -31.18 -7.44
N PRO A 102 101.02 -31.86 -6.74
CA PRO A 102 101.97 -32.90 -7.13
C PRO A 102 102.03 -34.15 -6.22
N THR A 103 102.87 -35.07 -6.69
CA THR A 103 103.37 -36.34 -6.15
C THR A 103 103.61 -36.49 -4.63
N THR A 104 103.55 -37.75 -4.18
CA THR A 104 104.69 -38.36 -3.46
C THR A 104 104.82 -39.83 -3.88
N ALA A 105 106.05 -40.34 -4.03
CA ALA A 105 106.31 -41.69 -4.52
C ALA A 105 107.29 -42.46 -3.63
N ILE A 106 107.07 -43.76 -3.49
CA ILE A 106 108.08 -44.74 -3.04
C ILE A 106 108.08 -45.88 -4.07
N SER A 107 109.25 -46.48 -4.28
CA SER A 107 109.57 -47.36 -5.41
C SER A 107 110.22 -48.68 -4.94
N PHE A 108 110.69 -49.47 -5.90
CA PHE A 108 111.28 -50.81 -5.80
C PHE A 108 110.28 -51.92 -5.43
N ALA A 109 110.14 -53.02 -6.17
CA ALA A 109 111.09 -53.78 -7.00
C ALA A 109 112.11 -54.62 -6.21
N ASP A 110 111.61 -55.70 -5.61
CA ASP A 110 112.38 -56.85 -5.17
C ASP A 110 111.55 -58.14 -5.36
N LEU A 111 112.15 -59.31 -5.12
CA LEU A 111 111.55 -60.66 -5.30
C LEU A 111 111.21 -61.05 -6.75
N LYS A 112 112.27 -61.21 -7.54
CA LYS A 112 112.27 -62.04 -8.76
C LYS A 112 112.99 -63.37 -8.48
N ALA A 113 112.63 -64.42 -9.22
CA ALA A 113 113.41 -65.66 -9.42
C ALA A 113 113.51 -66.71 -8.27
N GLN A 114 112.37 -67.29 -7.89
CA GLN A 114 112.12 -68.74 -7.86
C GLN A 114 110.66 -68.93 -8.37
N ASP A 115 110.28 -69.97 -9.12
CA ASP A 115 110.92 -71.27 -9.34
C ASP A 115 110.79 -71.72 -10.82
N GLU A 116 111.71 -72.56 -11.30
CA GLU A 116 111.65 -73.13 -12.65
C GLU A 116 111.65 -74.68 -12.61
N ARG A 117 110.60 -75.29 -13.19
CA ARG A 117 110.47 -76.73 -13.57
C ARG A 117 109.94 -77.74 -12.54
N GLU A 118 108.66 -77.63 -12.18
CA GLU A 118 107.81 -78.83 -11.97
C GLU A 118 106.57 -78.84 -12.89
N THR A 119 106.80 -79.45 -14.06
CA THR A 119 105.88 -80.35 -14.79
C THR A 119 104.37 -80.30 -14.54
N LYS A 120 103.68 -79.52 -15.39
CA LYS A 120 102.44 -79.84 -16.15
C LYS A 120 101.13 -80.26 -15.46
N GLU A 121 101.09 -80.87 -14.28
CA GLU A 121 99.81 -81.26 -13.63
C GLU A 121 99.17 -80.10 -12.85
N ASN A 122 99.94 -79.05 -12.56
CA ASN A 122 99.51 -77.91 -11.74
C ASN A 122 99.00 -76.71 -12.58
N LYS A 123 98.65 -76.92 -13.86
CA LYS A 123 97.97 -75.92 -14.70
C LYS A 123 96.47 -75.94 -14.47
N ASP A 124 95.84 -77.09 -14.64
CA ASP A 124 94.38 -77.24 -14.60
C ASP A 124 93.82 -76.76 -13.25
N SER A 125 94.47 -77.09 -12.13
CA SER A 125 94.09 -76.56 -10.80
C SER A 125 94.21 -75.03 -10.67
N ARG A 126 95.17 -74.40 -11.37
CA ARG A 126 95.42 -72.95 -11.34
C ARG A 126 94.48 -72.20 -12.28
N ASP A 127 94.18 -72.79 -13.43
CA ASP A 127 93.20 -72.30 -14.39
C ASP A 127 91.79 -72.42 -13.80
N ILE A 128 91.46 -73.53 -13.10
CA ILE A 128 90.24 -73.66 -12.29
C ILE A 128 90.18 -72.60 -11.18
N LEU A 129 91.26 -72.37 -10.41
CA LEU A 129 91.27 -71.35 -9.36
C LEU A 129 91.04 -69.94 -9.93
N SER A 130 91.65 -69.61 -11.06
CA SER A 130 91.47 -68.31 -11.72
C SER A 130 90.08 -68.16 -12.34
N HIS A 131 89.48 -69.24 -12.85
CA HIS A 131 88.10 -69.25 -13.33
C HIS A 131 87.10 -69.07 -12.17
N VAL A 132 87.31 -69.75 -11.04
CA VAL A 132 86.51 -69.55 -9.81
C VAL A 132 86.66 -68.13 -9.27
N HIS A 133 87.86 -67.55 -9.29
CA HIS A 133 88.07 -66.14 -8.92
C HIS A 133 87.36 -65.18 -9.89
N CYS A 134 87.40 -65.44 -11.20
CA CYS A 134 86.69 -64.65 -12.21
C CYS A 134 85.17 -64.71 -12.00
N LEU A 135 84.61 -65.91 -11.77
CA LEU A 135 83.20 -66.10 -11.44
C LEU A 135 82.81 -65.40 -10.13
N ALA A 136 83.63 -65.49 -9.08
CA ALA A 136 83.39 -64.79 -7.82
C ALA A 136 83.41 -63.26 -8.00
N GLN A 137 84.33 -62.73 -8.81
CA GLN A 137 84.41 -61.31 -9.13
C GLN A 137 83.20 -60.83 -9.96
N LEU A 138 82.71 -61.66 -10.90
CA LEU A 138 81.48 -61.40 -11.66
C LEU A 138 80.24 -61.49 -10.76
N GLU A 139 80.17 -62.44 -9.81
CA GLU A 139 79.11 -62.49 -8.80
C GLU A 139 79.12 -61.26 -7.88
N GLU A 140 80.30 -60.80 -7.45
CA GLU A 140 80.41 -59.60 -6.61
C GLU A 140 79.99 -58.33 -7.38
N GLN A 141 80.39 -58.22 -8.65
CA GLN A 141 79.89 -57.17 -9.55
C GLN A 141 78.36 -57.26 -9.72
N ARG A 142 77.81 -58.46 -9.95
CA ARG A 142 76.35 -58.67 -10.04
C ARG A 142 75.64 -58.23 -8.76
N ARG A 143 76.14 -58.65 -7.59
CA ARG A 143 75.63 -58.22 -6.27
C ARG A 143 75.81 -56.71 -6.03
N SER A 144 76.80 -56.08 -6.65
CA SER A 144 76.99 -54.62 -6.60
C SER A 144 75.93 -53.90 -7.42
N TYR A 145 75.68 -54.33 -8.66
CA TYR A 145 74.61 -53.79 -9.50
C TYR A 145 73.21 -54.08 -8.94
N GLU A 146 72.97 -55.25 -8.35
CA GLU A 146 71.74 -55.57 -7.61
C GLU A 146 71.49 -54.56 -6.46
N ARG A 147 72.53 -54.24 -5.68
CA ARG A 147 72.46 -53.23 -4.61
C ARG A 147 72.21 -51.81 -5.15
N GLN A 148 72.87 -51.42 -6.25
CA GLN A 148 72.66 -50.12 -6.89
C GLN A 148 71.24 -49.98 -7.47
N LEU A 149 70.71 -51.02 -8.11
CA LEU A 149 69.33 -51.04 -8.60
C LEU A 149 68.31 -50.91 -7.47
N GLU A 150 68.54 -51.54 -6.32
CA GLU A 150 67.63 -51.44 -5.18
C GLU A 150 67.71 -50.07 -4.48
N GLN A 151 68.90 -49.46 -4.42
CA GLN A 151 69.07 -48.06 -4.02
C GLN A 151 68.36 -47.08 -4.97
N LEU A 152 68.43 -47.32 -6.28
CA LEU A 152 67.70 -46.50 -7.27
C LEU A 152 66.17 -46.67 -7.16
N ARG A 153 65.68 -47.91 -6.97
CA ARG A 153 64.25 -48.19 -6.75
C ARG A 153 63.71 -47.49 -5.51
N THR A 154 64.37 -47.64 -4.38
CA THR A 154 63.97 -47.00 -3.11
C THR A 154 64.08 -45.47 -3.19
N SER A 155 65.09 -44.92 -3.86
CA SER A 155 65.17 -43.48 -4.14
C SER A 155 64.04 -43.00 -5.04
N ASN A 156 63.61 -43.78 -6.04
CA ASN A 156 62.49 -43.40 -6.89
C ASN A 156 61.16 -43.45 -6.13
N GLN A 157 60.91 -44.51 -5.36
CA GLN A 157 59.73 -44.62 -4.50
C GLN A 157 59.64 -43.46 -3.48
N GLN A 158 60.78 -42.99 -2.95
CA GLN A 158 60.84 -41.79 -2.10
C GLN A 158 60.43 -40.51 -2.87
N LYS A 159 60.84 -40.36 -4.14
CA LYS A 159 60.42 -39.25 -5.00
C LYS A 159 58.93 -39.32 -5.33
N ASP A 160 58.40 -40.49 -5.65
CA ASP A 160 56.98 -40.70 -5.97
C ASP A 160 56.08 -40.38 -4.75
N ASN A 161 56.52 -40.78 -3.54
CA ASN A 161 55.89 -40.39 -2.28
C ASN A 161 55.96 -38.87 -2.05
N MET A 162 57.09 -38.22 -2.31
CA MET A 162 57.25 -36.76 -2.18
C MET A 162 56.35 -36.00 -3.18
N MET A 163 56.30 -36.43 -4.43
CA MET A 163 55.39 -35.88 -5.44
C MET A 163 53.93 -36.02 -5.03
N THR A 164 53.54 -37.15 -4.45
CA THR A 164 52.19 -37.39 -3.92
C THR A 164 51.85 -36.47 -2.75
N LEU A 165 52.82 -36.17 -1.87
CA LEU A 165 52.64 -35.20 -0.78
C LEU A 165 52.48 -33.78 -1.33
N LEU A 166 53.37 -33.34 -2.22
CA LEU A 166 53.30 -32.02 -2.87
C LEU A 166 51.99 -31.84 -3.65
N GLN A 167 51.48 -32.87 -4.32
CA GLN A 167 50.17 -32.82 -5.00
C GLN A 167 49.01 -32.64 -4.02
N ARG A 168 49.05 -33.29 -2.85
CA ARG A 168 48.04 -33.11 -1.78
C ARG A 168 48.12 -31.71 -1.16
N GLU A 169 49.32 -31.21 -0.91
CA GLU A 169 49.56 -29.86 -0.38
C GLU A 169 49.04 -28.78 -1.33
N ASN A 170 49.39 -28.85 -2.62
CA ASN A 170 48.84 -27.93 -3.63
C ASN A 170 47.30 -28.02 -3.74
N ALA A 171 46.72 -29.23 -3.61
CA ALA A 171 45.27 -29.42 -3.62
C ALA A 171 44.56 -28.92 -2.35
N ILE A 172 45.29 -28.70 -1.24
CA ILE A 172 44.79 -28.02 -0.04
C ILE A 172 44.92 -26.51 -0.24
N LEU A 173 46.08 -26.01 -0.67
CA LEU A 173 46.33 -24.58 -0.90
C LEU A 173 45.36 -23.96 -1.94
N GLU A 174 45.04 -24.66 -3.03
CA GLU A 174 44.01 -24.18 -3.98
C GLU A 174 42.59 -24.18 -3.39
N LYS A 175 42.27 -25.08 -2.45
CA LYS A 175 40.98 -25.06 -1.73
C LYS A 175 40.91 -23.90 -0.74
N GLU A 176 41.98 -23.64 -0.01
CA GLU A 176 42.07 -22.49 0.92
C GLU A 176 41.99 -21.16 0.15
N LYS A 177 42.75 -21.03 -0.94
CA LYS A 177 42.72 -19.90 -1.87
C LYS A 177 41.33 -19.69 -2.50
N LEU A 178 40.58 -20.76 -2.79
CA LEU A 178 39.19 -20.67 -3.23
C LEU A 178 38.25 -20.24 -2.08
N ALA A 179 38.45 -20.75 -0.87
CA ALA A 179 37.68 -20.37 0.31
C ALA A 179 37.85 -18.88 0.65
N PHE A 180 39.09 -18.37 0.69
CA PHE A 180 39.37 -16.95 0.92
C PHE A 180 38.79 -16.04 -0.18
N ARG A 181 38.76 -16.48 -1.44
CA ARG A 181 38.05 -15.75 -2.52
C ARG A 181 36.54 -15.70 -2.27
N ASN A 182 35.94 -16.85 -1.93
CA ASN A 182 34.51 -16.91 -1.63
C ASN A 182 34.14 -16.04 -0.41
N GLU A 183 34.97 -16.02 0.63
CA GLU A 183 34.79 -15.18 1.82
C GLU A 183 34.93 -13.69 1.48
N MET A 184 35.92 -13.31 0.68
CA MET A 184 36.06 -11.93 0.16
C MET A 184 34.84 -11.51 -0.67
N ASP A 185 34.33 -12.38 -1.54
CA ASP A 185 33.15 -12.11 -2.37
C ASP A 185 31.86 -12.00 -1.54
N VAL A 186 31.74 -12.76 -0.44
CA VAL A 186 30.64 -12.61 0.53
C VAL A 186 30.76 -11.28 1.26
N ALA A 187 31.94 -10.94 1.80
CA ALA A 187 32.16 -9.68 2.50
C ALA A 187 31.92 -8.45 1.60
N ASN A 188 32.29 -8.53 0.30
CA ASN A 188 31.96 -7.49 -0.68
C ASN A 188 30.44 -7.37 -0.91
N LYS A 189 29.72 -8.49 -1.08
CA LYS A 189 28.25 -8.48 -1.23
C LYS A 189 27.53 -7.95 0.02
N GLU A 190 28.04 -8.25 1.22
CA GLU A 190 27.49 -7.71 2.47
C GLU A 190 27.74 -6.20 2.61
N LYS A 191 28.93 -5.72 2.21
CA LYS A 191 29.25 -4.30 2.12
C LYS A 191 28.35 -3.57 1.13
N GLU A 192 28.17 -4.10 -0.08
CA GLU A 192 27.26 -3.56 -1.10
C GLU A 192 25.81 -3.55 -0.63
N SER A 193 25.32 -4.66 -0.06
CA SER A 193 24.00 -4.77 0.55
C SER A 193 23.80 -3.72 1.66
N THR A 194 24.84 -3.44 2.44
CA THR A 194 24.81 -2.42 3.50
C THR A 194 24.73 -1.02 2.92
N VAL A 195 25.53 -0.69 1.90
CA VAL A 195 25.45 0.60 1.19
C VAL A 195 24.06 0.82 0.57
N ILE A 196 23.48 -0.22 -0.06
CA ILE A 196 22.11 -0.17 -0.61
C ILE A 196 21.07 0.11 0.50
N LYS A 197 21.17 -0.58 1.65
CA LYS A 197 20.28 -0.34 2.80
C LYS A 197 20.40 1.09 3.35
N PHE A 198 21.60 1.65 3.41
CA PHE A 198 21.80 3.06 3.79
C PHE A 198 21.20 4.02 2.77
N ALA A 199 21.46 3.84 1.47
CA ALA A 199 20.90 4.68 0.41
C ALA A 199 19.35 4.62 0.36
N MET A 200 18.75 3.43 0.58
CA MET A 200 17.29 3.29 0.70
C MET A 200 16.75 4.02 1.94
N LYS A 201 17.42 3.90 3.09
CA LYS A 201 17.02 4.60 4.33
C LYS A 201 17.15 6.11 4.19
N GLU A 202 18.18 6.60 3.52
CA GLU A 202 18.39 8.02 3.27
C GLU A 202 17.38 8.58 2.26
N LYS A 203 17.04 7.82 1.20
CA LYS A 203 15.93 8.17 0.30
C LYS A 203 14.61 8.30 1.08
N LEU A 204 14.26 7.31 1.89
CA LEU A 204 13.04 7.35 2.71
C LEU A 204 13.04 8.53 3.70
N LEU A 205 14.19 8.88 4.26
CA LEU A 205 14.35 10.06 5.14
C LEU A 205 14.20 11.39 4.37
N ILE A 206 14.66 11.46 3.13
CA ILE A 206 14.47 12.63 2.25
C ILE A 206 13.01 12.75 1.82
N ASP A 207 12.36 11.65 1.43
CA ASP A 207 10.96 11.67 0.99
C ASP A 207 10.02 12.00 2.17
N ALA A 208 10.26 11.45 3.38
CA ALA A 208 9.54 11.82 4.60
C ALA A 208 9.78 13.28 5.02
N LYS A 209 10.97 13.86 4.75
CA LYS A 209 11.23 15.30 4.97
C LYS A 209 10.41 16.18 4.02
N LYS A 210 10.27 15.81 2.74
CA LYS A 210 9.42 16.54 1.78
C LYS A 210 7.95 16.45 2.17
N GLU A 211 7.49 15.27 2.56
CA GLU A 211 6.11 15.06 3.04
C GLU A 211 5.84 15.94 4.27
N LYS A 212 6.74 15.93 5.26
CA LYS A 212 6.69 16.86 6.41
C LYS A 212 6.62 18.33 5.97
N GLU A 213 7.47 18.77 5.06
CA GLU A 213 7.48 20.16 4.57
C GLU A 213 6.16 20.54 3.88
N THR A 214 5.58 19.64 3.08
CA THR A 214 4.26 19.87 2.47
C THR A 214 3.13 19.96 3.49
N VAL A 215 3.15 19.13 4.54
CA VAL A 215 2.17 19.18 5.64
C VAL A 215 2.36 20.42 6.52
N GLU A 216 3.60 20.84 6.80
CA GLU A 216 3.89 22.08 7.52
C GLU A 216 3.45 23.32 6.73
N LYS A 217 3.59 23.31 5.40
CA LYS A 217 3.04 24.36 4.54
C LYS A 217 1.50 24.38 4.57
N GLN A 218 0.85 23.23 4.41
CA GLN A 218 -0.62 23.13 4.51
C GLN A 218 -1.14 23.60 5.87
N LEU A 219 -0.45 23.22 6.96
CA LEU A 219 -0.76 23.68 8.32
C LEU A 219 -0.58 25.20 8.47
N ALA A 220 0.45 25.78 7.86
CA ALA A 220 0.68 27.23 7.87
C ALA A 220 -0.38 28.00 7.07
N ASP A 221 -0.84 27.47 5.94
CA ASP A 221 -1.90 28.07 5.12
C ASP A 221 -3.28 27.93 5.78
N ALA A 222 -3.62 26.76 6.35
CA ALA A 222 -4.81 26.57 7.16
C ALA A 222 -4.85 27.50 8.40
N LYS A 223 -3.69 27.74 9.05
CA LYS A 223 -3.57 28.71 10.15
C LYS A 223 -3.82 30.17 9.70
N LYS A 224 -3.55 30.52 8.44
CA LYS A 224 -3.94 31.84 7.88
C LYS A 224 -5.44 31.89 7.65
N GLU A 225 -6.03 30.81 7.11
CA GLU A 225 -7.47 30.73 6.87
C GLU A 225 -8.28 30.84 8.17
N VAL A 226 -7.89 30.11 9.23
CA VAL A 226 -8.51 30.23 10.56
C VAL A 226 -8.46 31.66 11.09
N LYS A 227 -7.32 32.38 10.92
CA LYS A 227 -7.22 33.80 11.28
C LYS A 227 -8.16 34.68 10.45
N ASN A 228 -8.24 34.46 9.14
CA ASN A 228 -9.13 35.19 8.24
C ASN A 228 -10.62 34.96 8.60
N VAL A 229 -11.00 33.72 8.93
CA VAL A 229 -12.36 33.37 9.39
C VAL A 229 -12.65 33.99 10.75
N SER A 230 -11.69 34.00 11.68
CA SER A 230 -11.84 34.66 12.98
C SER A 230 -12.08 36.18 12.86
N ILE A 231 -11.33 36.86 11.98
CA ILE A 231 -11.54 38.29 11.68
C ILE A 231 -12.93 38.55 11.08
N ARG A 232 -13.37 37.70 10.13
CA ARG A 232 -14.74 37.78 9.57
C ARG A 232 -15.81 37.55 10.64
N PHE A 233 -15.61 36.57 11.53
CA PHE A 233 -16.53 36.29 12.63
C PHE A 233 -16.64 37.47 13.60
N GLN A 234 -15.51 38.10 13.95
CA GLN A 234 -15.49 39.29 14.80
C GLN A 234 -16.25 40.45 14.15
N ALA A 235 -16.01 40.76 12.87
CA ALA A 235 -16.75 41.80 12.15
C ALA A 235 -18.27 41.54 12.11
N VAL A 236 -18.69 40.29 11.92
CA VAL A 236 -20.10 39.88 11.97
C VAL A 236 -20.67 39.98 13.40
N HIS A 237 -19.87 39.70 14.42
CA HIS A 237 -20.26 39.87 15.83
C HIS A 237 -20.44 41.35 16.22
N GLU A 238 -19.58 42.22 15.70
CA GLU A 238 -19.67 43.68 15.87
C GLU A 238 -20.92 44.24 15.18
N GLU A 239 -21.20 43.89 13.91
CA GLU A 239 -22.44 44.33 13.24
C GLU A 239 -23.70 43.71 13.85
N LYS A 240 -23.65 42.46 14.36
CA LYS A 240 -24.75 41.88 15.16
C LYS A 240 -25.04 42.74 16.40
N SER A 241 -23.99 43.17 17.11
CA SER A 241 -24.11 43.99 18.30
C SER A 241 -24.69 45.38 17.96
N ARG A 242 -24.21 45.97 16.86
CA ARG A 242 -24.72 47.23 16.30
C ARG A 242 -26.19 47.15 15.90
N MET A 243 -26.59 46.07 15.23
CA MET A 243 -27.98 45.81 14.84
C MET A 243 -28.88 45.60 16.06
N THR A 244 -28.39 44.92 17.09
CA THR A 244 -29.13 44.72 18.36
C THR A 244 -29.43 46.06 19.03
N TYR A 245 -28.43 46.96 19.12
CA TYR A 245 -28.64 48.32 19.63
C TYR A 245 -29.69 49.11 18.83
N ILE A 246 -29.67 49.04 17.49
CA ILE A 246 -30.64 49.72 16.61
C ILE A 246 -32.05 49.14 16.84
N ILE A 247 -32.18 47.83 17.01
CA ILE A 247 -33.47 47.18 17.32
C ILE A 247 -34.00 47.68 18.68
N ASP A 248 -33.16 47.74 19.72
CA ASP A 248 -33.57 48.26 21.03
C ASP A 248 -34.00 49.74 20.97
N GLU A 249 -33.28 50.57 20.20
CA GLU A 249 -33.64 51.97 19.94
C GLU A 249 -35.01 52.08 19.26
N LYS A 250 -35.28 51.28 18.21
CA LYS A 250 -36.59 51.26 17.55
C LYS A 250 -37.69 50.67 18.42
N CYS A 251 -37.41 49.67 19.26
CA CYS A 251 -38.34 49.20 20.27
C CYS A 251 -38.63 50.26 21.35
N ASN A 252 -37.69 51.17 21.65
CA ASN A 252 -37.92 52.33 22.53
C ASN A 252 -38.76 53.42 21.84
N GLU A 253 -38.52 53.71 20.55
CA GLU A 253 -39.35 54.63 19.74
C GLU A 253 -40.80 54.14 19.65
N VAL A 254 -41.04 52.87 19.31
CA VAL A 254 -42.40 52.29 19.25
C VAL A 254 -43.10 52.42 20.61
N ARG A 255 -42.40 52.12 21.72
CA ARG A 255 -42.93 52.32 23.09
C ARG A 255 -43.17 53.79 23.44
N LYS A 256 -42.50 54.75 22.81
CA LYS A 256 -42.79 56.18 22.94
C LYS A 256 -44.08 56.54 22.22
N TYR A 257 -44.17 56.21 20.92
CA TYR A 257 -45.35 56.51 20.10
C TYR A 257 -46.62 55.82 20.61
N GLN A 258 -46.52 54.59 21.12
CA GLN A 258 -47.67 53.89 21.71
C GLN A 258 -48.29 54.66 22.89
N ARG A 259 -47.46 55.18 23.82
CA ARG A 259 -47.91 56.04 24.92
C ARG A 259 -48.50 57.38 24.45
N GLU A 260 -48.04 57.87 23.31
CA GLU A 260 -48.53 59.11 22.70
C GLU A 260 -49.90 58.91 22.05
N CYS A 261 -50.10 57.80 21.33
CA CYS A 261 -51.41 57.35 20.85
C CYS A 261 -52.40 57.09 22.00
N GLU A 262 -51.96 56.51 23.12
CA GLU A 262 -52.79 56.30 24.30
C GLU A 262 -53.26 57.64 24.92
N LYS A 263 -52.37 58.63 25.04
CA LYS A 263 -52.74 59.99 25.47
C LYS A 263 -53.75 60.65 24.53
N LEU A 264 -53.46 60.69 23.23
CA LEU A 264 -54.34 61.27 22.23
C LEU A 264 -55.73 60.60 22.24
N LYS A 265 -55.79 59.29 22.47
CA LYS A 265 -57.05 58.55 22.64
C LYS A 265 -57.83 58.97 23.89
N THR A 266 -57.17 59.26 25.01
CA THR A 266 -57.84 59.82 26.20
C THR A 266 -58.31 61.26 25.99
N GLU A 267 -57.50 62.09 25.33
CA GLU A 267 -57.85 63.48 25.00
C GLU A 267 -59.04 63.54 24.03
N MET A 268 -59.06 62.67 23.02
CA MET A 268 -60.19 62.50 22.10
C MET A 268 -61.47 62.09 22.86
N GLY A 269 -61.40 61.10 23.76
CA GLY A 269 -62.54 60.71 24.60
C GLY A 269 -63.04 61.83 25.53
N HIS A 270 -62.16 62.70 26.00
CA HIS A 270 -62.55 63.92 26.73
C HIS A 270 -63.24 64.96 25.84
N LEU A 271 -62.79 65.13 24.59
CA LEU A 271 -63.43 66.02 23.62
C LEU A 271 -64.79 65.48 23.16
N GLU A 272 -64.92 64.18 22.88
CA GLU A 272 -66.20 63.51 22.60
C GLU A 272 -67.19 63.69 23.76
N SER A 273 -66.73 63.54 25.00
CA SER A 273 -67.54 63.74 26.21
C SER A 273 -68.03 65.19 26.34
N LYS A 274 -67.17 66.18 26.06
CA LYS A 274 -67.56 67.60 26.01
C LYS A 274 -68.55 67.88 24.88
N LEU A 275 -68.31 67.36 23.68
CA LEU A 275 -69.17 67.55 22.52
C LEU A 275 -70.57 66.96 22.77
N LYS A 276 -70.65 65.77 23.38
CA LYS A 276 -71.91 65.15 23.81
C LYS A 276 -72.65 65.97 24.86
N TYR A 277 -71.94 66.58 25.81
CA TYR A 277 -72.53 67.52 26.78
C TYR A 277 -73.10 68.77 26.09
N HIS A 278 -72.34 69.40 25.18
CA HIS A 278 -72.81 70.58 24.43
C HIS A 278 -73.98 70.26 23.50
N ALA A 279 -73.97 69.11 22.83
CA ALA A 279 -75.08 68.64 21.99
C ALA A 279 -76.36 68.43 22.82
N ASN A 280 -76.26 67.77 23.98
CA ASN A 280 -77.39 67.61 24.90
C ASN A 280 -77.92 68.95 25.41
N LYS A 281 -77.03 69.90 25.76
CA LYS A 281 -77.44 71.25 26.20
C LYS A 281 -78.16 72.01 25.09
N LEU A 282 -77.65 71.96 23.86
CA LEU A 282 -78.31 72.56 22.70
C LEU A 282 -79.69 71.95 22.45
N ASN A 283 -79.84 70.63 22.59
CA ASN A 283 -81.13 69.97 22.41
C ASN A 283 -82.19 70.46 23.43
N ILE A 284 -81.79 70.64 24.69
CA ILE A 284 -82.64 71.22 25.75
C ILE A 284 -83.03 72.67 25.41
N GLU A 285 -82.10 73.47 24.89
CA GLU A 285 -82.37 74.86 24.47
C GLU A 285 -83.30 74.93 23.24
N VAL A 286 -83.17 73.98 22.30
CA VAL A 286 -84.07 73.82 21.15
C VAL A 286 -85.47 73.40 21.58
N GLU A 287 -85.60 72.43 22.49
CA GLU A 287 -86.89 72.04 23.07
C GLU A 287 -87.56 73.20 23.83
N ALA A 288 -86.78 73.98 24.60
CA ALA A 288 -87.27 75.18 25.27
C ALA A 288 -87.78 76.23 24.27
N LYS A 289 -87.03 76.47 23.17
CA LYS A 289 -87.44 77.38 22.09
C LYS A 289 -88.72 76.90 21.40
N ALA A 290 -88.81 75.63 21.02
CA ALA A 290 -90.01 75.06 20.39
C ALA A 290 -91.25 75.13 21.30
N ASN A 291 -91.07 75.06 22.63
CA ASN A 291 -92.15 75.25 23.60
C ASN A 291 -92.56 76.73 23.79
N LEU A 292 -91.68 77.69 23.52
CA LEU A 292 -92.01 79.12 23.48
C LEU A 292 -92.69 79.52 22.17
N GLU A 293 -92.22 79.00 21.03
CA GLU A 293 -92.81 79.27 19.71
C GLU A 293 -94.26 78.78 19.62
N ARG A 294 -94.57 77.63 20.23
CA ARG A 294 -95.94 77.12 20.32
C ARG A 294 -96.89 78.07 21.07
N LYS A 295 -96.43 78.64 22.18
CA LYS A 295 -97.19 79.65 22.96
C LYS A 295 -97.33 80.98 22.24
N LEU A 296 -96.31 81.38 21.48
CA LEU A 296 -96.36 82.61 20.67
C LEU A 296 -97.44 82.49 19.57
N GLU A 297 -97.56 81.32 18.95
CA GLU A 297 -98.59 81.07 17.93
C GLU A 297 -99.99 80.92 18.55
N GLU A 298 -100.11 80.40 19.78
CA GLU A 298 -101.36 80.42 20.56
C GLU A 298 -101.88 81.86 20.81
N GLU A 299 -101.01 82.79 21.25
CA GLU A 299 -101.34 84.22 21.42
C GLU A 299 -101.62 84.92 20.08
N ARG A 300 -100.84 84.62 19.04
CA ARG A 300 -100.95 85.27 17.72
C ARG A 300 -102.30 85.05 17.04
N ASN A 301 -102.99 83.95 17.35
CA ASN A 301 -104.29 83.61 16.77
C ASN A 301 -105.49 84.25 17.50
N ALA A 302 -105.28 85.09 18.54
CA ALA A 302 -106.35 85.73 19.29
C ALA A 302 -107.13 86.86 18.55
N PRO A 303 -106.51 87.78 17.78
CA PRO A 303 -107.18 89.01 17.32
C PRO A 303 -107.65 88.92 15.85
N ASN A 304 -108.55 87.99 15.53
CA ASN A 304 -109.08 87.82 14.16
C ASN A 304 -110.61 87.72 14.07
N LYS A 305 -111.31 88.41 14.99
CA LYS A 305 -112.75 88.69 14.92
C LYS A 305 -113.01 90.10 15.46
N LEU A 306 -113.82 90.89 14.73
CA LEU A 306 -114.31 92.25 15.05
C LEU A 306 -113.31 93.42 14.87
N GLU A 307 -113.08 93.85 13.62
CA GLU A 307 -113.04 95.30 13.32
C GLU A 307 -113.48 95.61 11.87
N GLU A 308 -114.80 95.76 11.66
CA GLU A 308 -115.37 96.39 10.47
C GLU A 308 -116.54 97.27 10.93
N LYS A 309 -116.69 98.47 10.33
CA LYS A 309 -117.66 99.54 10.65
C LYS A 309 -117.36 100.41 11.88
N ALA A 310 -116.53 101.45 11.70
CA ALA A 310 -116.76 102.74 12.36
C ALA A 310 -116.25 103.94 11.52
N ASN A 311 -117.11 104.94 11.34
CA ASN A 311 -116.79 106.34 11.04
C ASN A 311 -116.38 106.77 9.61
N GLU A 312 -117.29 106.57 8.66
CA GLU A 312 -117.55 107.56 7.61
C GLU A 312 -118.61 108.56 8.09
N LYS A 313 -118.23 109.79 8.47
CA LYS A 313 -119.08 111.00 8.37
C LYS A 313 -118.38 112.30 8.77
N LEU A 314 -118.90 113.40 8.23
CA LEU A 314 -118.55 114.83 8.45
C LEU A 314 -117.14 115.23 7.93
N LYS A 315 -116.98 116.32 7.17
CA LYS A 315 -118.02 117.20 6.59
C LYS A 315 -117.52 117.97 5.36
N MET A 316 -118.12 117.73 4.19
CA MET A 316 -118.34 118.81 3.23
C MET A 316 -119.64 119.51 3.64
N GLU A 317 -119.63 120.82 3.87
CA GLU A 317 -120.84 121.66 3.79
C GLU A 317 -120.51 123.16 3.88
N PHE A 318 -121.32 123.97 3.17
CA PHE A 318 -121.37 125.44 3.14
C PHE A 318 -120.13 126.16 2.54
N GLU A 319 -120.07 126.60 1.27
CA GLU A 319 -121.06 127.17 0.29
C GLU A 319 -121.18 128.71 0.36
N ALA A 320 -121.70 129.34 -0.71
CA ALA A 320 -122.11 130.76 -0.82
C ALA A 320 -121.05 131.80 -0.40
N ASN A 321 -120.09 132.23 -1.25
CA ASN A 321 -120.17 132.72 -2.63
C ASN A 321 -120.98 134.03 -2.84
N THR A 322 -120.37 134.99 -3.55
CA THR A 322 -120.99 136.18 -4.20
C THR A 322 -121.70 137.24 -3.33
N ILE A 323 -120.98 138.30 -2.91
CA ILE A 323 -121.22 139.74 -3.28
C ILE A 323 -120.13 140.62 -2.62
N LEU A 324 -119.01 140.84 -3.34
CA LEU A 324 -118.19 142.07 -3.30
C LEU A 324 -117.19 142.10 -4.49
N LEU A 325 -117.62 141.47 -5.60
CA LEU A 325 -116.76 140.97 -6.69
C LEU A 325 -116.37 142.08 -7.71
N LYS A 326 -115.95 143.24 -7.20
CA LYS A 326 -115.43 144.38 -8.01
C LYS A 326 -114.16 145.03 -7.47
N HIS A 327 -113.71 144.72 -6.24
CA HIS A 327 -112.43 145.23 -5.70
C HIS A 327 -111.37 144.15 -5.50
N GLU A 328 -111.77 142.87 -5.42
CA GLU A 328 -110.86 141.76 -5.12
C GLU A 328 -109.95 141.37 -6.31
N ILE A 329 -110.39 141.64 -7.55
CA ILE A 329 -109.68 141.25 -8.78
C ILE A 329 -108.28 141.87 -8.90
N LYS A 330 -108.02 143.04 -8.30
CA LYS A 330 -106.65 143.60 -8.23
C LYS A 330 -105.78 142.94 -7.15
N SER A 331 -106.34 142.61 -5.98
CA SER A 331 -105.59 141.99 -4.88
C SER A 331 -105.22 140.53 -5.18
N LYS A 332 -106.08 139.81 -5.92
CA LYS A 332 -105.82 138.41 -6.29
C LYS A 332 -104.72 138.25 -7.35
N THR A 333 -104.46 139.24 -8.21
CA THR A 333 -103.32 139.19 -9.14
C THR A 333 -101.99 139.16 -8.37
N ASP A 334 -101.78 140.09 -7.43
CA ASP A 334 -100.56 140.18 -6.63
C ASP A 334 -100.34 138.95 -5.72
N ALA A 335 -101.43 138.28 -5.33
CA ALA A 335 -101.39 137.02 -4.59
C ALA A 335 -101.07 135.82 -5.48
N LEU A 336 -101.62 135.77 -6.70
CA LEU A 336 -101.39 134.70 -7.66
C LEU A 336 -99.97 134.75 -8.24
N ASP A 337 -99.40 135.95 -8.45
CA ASP A 337 -97.99 136.14 -8.79
C ASP A 337 -97.02 135.65 -7.71
N LYS A 338 -97.40 135.78 -6.42
CA LYS A 338 -96.64 135.20 -5.30
C LYS A 338 -96.77 133.68 -5.27
N LEU A 339 -97.97 133.15 -5.47
CA LEU A 339 -98.21 131.71 -5.48
C LEU A 339 -97.52 131.03 -6.66
N ASN A 340 -97.50 131.65 -7.85
CA ASN A 340 -96.70 131.19 -9.00
C ASN A 340 -95.21 131.15 -8.68
N LYS A 341 -94.66 132.19 -8.02
CA LYS A 341 -93.24 132.20 -7.63
C LYS A 341 -92.92 131.12 -6.59
N GLU A 342 -93.83 130.82 -5.67
CA GLU A 342 -93.63 129.76 -4.68
C GLU A 342 -93.77 128.35 -5.30
N HIS A 343 -94.74 128.17 -6.21
CA HIS A 343 -94.91 126.95 -6.97
C HIS A 343 -93.73 126.70 -7.93
N GLN A 344 -93.20 127.76 -8.56
CA GLN A 344 -92.03 127.67 -9.42
C GLN A 344 -90.77 127.23 -8.64
N LYS A 345 -90.52 127.77 -7.44
CA LYS A 345 -89.48 127.26 -6.53
C LYS A 345 -89.70 125.80 -6.14
N GLN A 346 -90.94 125.37 -5.90
CA GLN A 346 -91.24 123.96 -5.60
C GLN A 346 -91.02 123.05 -6.81
N CYS A 347 -91.27 123.51 -8.03
CA CYS A 347 -90.93 122.79 -9.25
C CYS A 347 -89.40 122.71 -9.45
N GLU A 348 -88.67 123.78 -9.15
CA GLU A 348 -87.20 123.81 -9.16
C GLU A 348 -86.63 122.82 -8.10
N ALA A 349 -87.09 122.88 -6.85
CA ALA A 349 -86.65 121.96 -5.79
C ALA A 349 -87.03 120.48 -6.05
N ASN A 350 -88.21 120.20 -6.63
CA ASN A 350 -88.56 118.83 -7.04
C ASN A 350 -87.69 118.34 -8.20
N LYS A 351 -87.29 119.22 -9.12
CA LYS A 351 -86.40 118.88 -10.23
C LYS A 351 -84.98 118.57 -9.72
N ASP A 352 -84.48 119.34 -8.76
CA ASP A 352 -83.19 119.09 -8.11
C ASP A 352 -83.21 117.76 -7.33
N LEU A 353 -84.29 117.47 -6.59
CA LEU A 353 -84.48 116.19 -5.89
C LEU A 353 -84.63 115.00 -6.85
N GLN A 354 -85.31 115.18 -7.99
CA GLN A 354 -85.34 114.16 -9.05
C GLN A 354 -83.94 113.93 -9.66
N GLN A 355 -83.15 114.99 -9.85
CA GLN A 355 -81.79 114.87 -10.37
C GLN A 355 -80.86 114.18 -9.38
N GLN A 356 -80.98 114.45 -8.07
CA GLN A 356 -80.26 113.74 -7.02
C GLN A 356 -80.69 112.27 -6.92
N LEU A 357 -82.00 111.96 -7.01
CA LEU A 357 -82.50 110.58 -7.03
C LEU A 357 -82.06 109.82 -8.28
N GLN A 358 -81.90 110.49 -9.42
CA GLN A 358 -81.36 109.87 -10.63
C GLN A 358 -79.86 109.58 -10.44
N GLN A 359 -79.07 110.56 -9.99
CA GLN A 359 -77.64 110.36 -9.68
C GLN A 359 -77.40 109.23 -8.68
N LEU A 360 -78.25 109.08 -7.65
CA LEU A 360 -78.14 107.99 -6.68
C LEU A 360 -78.45 106.62 -7.29
N LYS A 361 -79.37 106.54 -8.26
CA LYS A 361 -79.64 105.30 -9.02
C LYS A 361 -78.51 104.98 -9.99
N ASP A 362 -78.07 105.96 -10.77
CA ASP A 362 -76.97 105.80 -11.72
C ASP A 362 -75.71 105.28 -11.00
N ALA A 363 -75.41 105.81 -9.81
CA ALA A 363 -74.30 105.35 -8.97
C ALA A 363 -74.55 103.98 -8.31
N HIS A 364 -75.79 103.67 -7.88
CA HIS A 364 -76.14 102.35 -7.37
C HIS A 364 -76.01 101.26 -8.44
N ASP A 365 -76.46 101.56 -9.65
CA ASP A 365 -76.47 100.60 -10.76
C ASP A 365 -75.04 100.38 -11.29
N GLN A 366 -74.21 101.43 -11.35
CA GLN A 366 -72.75 101.31 -11.55
C GLN A 366 -72.10 100.41 -10.49
N LEU A 367 -72.32 100.66 -9.20
CA LEU A 367 -71.76 99.84 -8.12
C LEU A 367 -72.29 98.40 -8.15
N SER A 368 -73.51 98.19 -8.64
CA SER A 368 -74.10 96.87 -8.87
C SER A 368 -73.49 96.16 -10.07
N GLU A 369 -73.04 96.88 -11.11
CA GLU A 369 -72.30 96.28 -12.24
C GLU A 369 -70.85 95.96 -11.83
N GLU A 370 -70.15 96.87 -11.15
CA GLU A 370 -68.82 96.62 -10.56
C GLU A 370 -68.84 95.38 -9.63
N PHE A 371 -69.86 95.23 -8.78
CA PHE A 371 -70.01 94.05 -7.92
C PHE A 371 -70.21 92.76 -8.72
N LYS A 372 -70.99 92.79 -9.82
CA LYS A 372 -71.20 91.62 -10.69
C LYS A 372 -69.92 91.25 -11.43
N GLU A 373 -69.15 92.23 -11.92
CA GLU A 373 -67.86 91.98 -12.56
C GLU A 373 -66.85 91.40 -11.56
N LEU A 374 -66.76 91.96 -10.36
CA LEU A 374 -65.86 91.47 -9.31
C LEU A 374 -66.24 90.05 -8.84
N GLN A 375 -67.55 89.75 -8.76
CA GLN A 375 -68.05 88.40 -8.47
C GLN A 375 -67.74 87.42 -9.61
N ALA A 376 -67.85 87.84 -10.88
CA ALA A 376 -67.46 87.03 -12.03
C ALA A 376 -65.95 86.76 -12.07
N GLN A 377 -65.12 87.75 -11.73
CA GLN A 377 -63.68 87.60 -11.59
C GLN A 377 -63.32 86.62 -10.46
N HIS A 378 -63.98 86.71 -9.30
CA HIS A 378 -63.78 85.77 -8.19
C HIS A 378 -64.09 84.33 -8.62
N ASN A 379 -65.26 84.11 -9.24
CA ASN A 379 -65.67 82.78 -9.73
C ASN A 379 -64.69 82.23 -10.80
N PHE A 380 -64.12 83.08 -11.64
CA PHE A 380 -63.11 82.69 -12.63
C PHE A 380 -61.79 82.29 -11.97
N ILE A 381 -61.34 83.02 -10.95
CA ILE A 381 -60.14 82.71 -10.18
C ILE A 381 -60.31 81.40 -9.38
N ASP A 382 -61.47 81.20 -8.74
CA ASP A 382 -61.78 79.94 -8.03
C ASP A 382 -61.75 78.72 -8.99
N ALA A 383 -62.31 78.87 -10.19
CA ALA A 383 -62.31 77.82 -11.20
C ALA A 383 -60.87 77.50 -11.68
N ALA A 384 -60.08 78.53 -11.99
CA ALA A 384 -58.68 78.37 -12.39
C ALA A 384 -57.83 77.72 -11.29
N TYR A 385 -58.00 78.15 -10.03
CA TYR A 385 -57.32 77.57 -8.87
C TYR A 385 -57.73 76.10 -8.63
N SER A 386 -59.00 75.76 -8.82
CA SER A 386 -59.50 74.38 -8.75
C SER A 386 -58.87 73.49 -9.83
N ASP A 387 -58.77 73.97 -11.07
CA ASP A 387 -58.14 73.21 -12.17
C ASP A 387 -56.62 73.06 -11.97
N GLU A 388 -55.94 74.09 -11.45
CA GLU A 388 -54.51 74.04 -11.13
C GLU A 388 -54.22 73.08 -9.95
N LEU A 389 -55.05 73.10 -8.90
CA LEU A 389 -54.98 72.13 -7.80
C LEU A 389 -55.21 70.69 -8.29
N LEU A 390 -56.18 70.49 -9.18
CA LEU A 390 -56.45 69.19 -9.81
C LEU A 390 -55.29 68.72 -10.69
N ASN A 391 -54.61 69.62 -11.40
CA ASN A 391 -53.43 69.30 -12.19
C ASN A 391 -52.19 69.01 -11.32
N ALA A 392 -52.01 69.74 -10.21
CA ALA A 392 -50.99 69.42 -9.21
C ALA A 392 -51.20 68.02 -8.61
N ALA A 393 -52.45 67.64 -8.31
CA ALA A 393 -52.78 66.29 -7.83
C ALA A 393 -52.47 65.20 -8.87
N LYS A 394 -52.79 65.42 -10.16
CA LYS A 394 -52.41 64.51 -11.27
C LYS A 394 -50.90 64.35 -11.38
N LEU A 395 -50.15 65.45 -11.35
CA LEU A 395 -48.69 65.45 -11.43
C LEU A 395 -48.05 64.74 -10.23
N HIS A 396 -48.57 64.92 -9.02
CA HIS A 396 -48.13 64.17 -7.84
C HIS A 396 -48.38 62.66 -7.98
N SER A 397 -49.54 62.25 -8.52
CA SER A 397 -49.83 60.83 -8.79
C SER A 397 -48.87 60.24 -9.81
N GLN A 398 -48.59 60.94 -10.91
CA GLN A 398 -47.64 60.51 -11.95
C GLN A 398 -46.20 60.44 -11.42
N LEU A 399 -45.80 61.38 -10.55
CA LEU A 399 -44.48 61.38 -9.93
C LEU A 399 -44.32 60.21 -8.96
N ALA A 400 -45.34 59.87 -8.18
CA ALA A 400 -45.35 58.69 -7.32
C ALA A 400 -45.28 57.38 -8.13
N GLU A 401 -46.03 57.29 -9.23
CA GLU A 401 -45.98 56.14 -10.16
C GLU A 401 -44.59 55.99 -10.79
N LEU A 402 -43.97 57.08 -11.25
CA LEU A 402 -42.60 57.09 -11.77
C LEU A 402 -41.54 56.74 -10.71
N GLN A 403 -41.74 57.12 -9.45
CA GLN A 403 -40.88 56.68 -8.34
C GLN A 403 -41.02 55.17 -8.10
N LEU A 404 -42.24 54.64 -8.07
CA LEU A 404 -42.51 53.22 -7.88
C LEU A 404 -41.89 52.39 -9.02
N LEU A 405 -42.12 52.79 -10.28
CA LEU A 405 -41.50 52.18 -11.46
C LEU A 405 -39.97 52.21 -11.40
N ARG A 406 -39.36 53.32 -10.96
CA ARG A 406 -37.89 53.39 -10.75
C ARG A 406 -37.42 52.37 -9.71
N THR A 407 -38.06 52.29 -8.55
CA THR A 407 -37.68 51.31 -7.51
C THR A 407 -37.82 49.87 -8.00
N GLN A 408 -38.89 49.57 -8.76
CA GLN A 408 -39.09 48.26 -9.35
C GLN A 408 -38.05 47.95 -10.43
N ASN A 409 -37.62 48.92 -11.23
CA ASN A 409 -36.55 48.74 -12.20
C ASN A 409 -35.21 48.43 -11.51
N THR A 410 -34.84 49.17 -10.46
CA THR A 410 -33.61 48.89 -9.70
C THR A 410 -33.62 47.51 -9.03
N ILE A 411 -34.78 47.02 -8.58
CA ILE A 411 -34.93 45.65 -8.05
C ILE A 411 -34.79 44.60 -9.17
N ASN A 412 -35.26 44.90 -10.38
CA ASN A 412 -35.10 44.01 -11.53
C ASN A 412 -33.65 43.98 -12.05
N GLU A 413 -32.96 45.13 -12.04
CA GLU A 413 -31.53 45.25 -12.35
C GLU A 413 -30.68 44.43 -11.36
N GLN A 414 -30.96 44.54 -10.06
CA GLN A 414 -30.30 43.72 -9.02
C GLN A 414 -30.51 42.21 -9.27
N LYS A 415 -31.76 41.78 -9.50
CA LYS A 415 -32.07 40.37 -9.82
C LYS A 415 -31.41 39.88 -11.11
N LEU A 416 -31.23 40.76 -12.10
CA LEU A 416 -30.53 40.41 -13.34
C LEU A 416 -29.05 40.16 -13.07
N VAL A 417 -28.40 41.00 -12.25
CA VAL A 417 -27.00 40.82 -11.83
C VAL A 417 -26.82 39.58 -10.96
N GLU A 418 -27.73 39.33 -10.02
CA GLU A 418 -27.75 38.09 -9.22
C GLU A 418 -27.88 36.84 -10.10
N ALA A 419 -28.77 36.88 -11.12
CA ALA A 419 -28.94 35.79 -12.07
C ALA A 419 -27.72 35.61 -12.99
N GLN A 420 -27.09 36.70 -13.43
CA GLN A 420 -25.87 36.66 -14.24
C GLN A 420 -24.70 36.06 -13.46
N SER A 421 -24.42 36.55 -12.25
CA SER A 421 -23.39 35.99 -11.37
C SER A 421 -23.61 34.50 -11.09
N LYS A 422 -24.87 34.08 -10.94
CA LYS A 422 -25.20 32.66 -10.74
C LYS A 422 -25.08 31.81 -12.01
N ILE A 423 -25.23 32.39 -13.19
CA ILE A 423 -24.92 31.72 -14.46
C ILE A 423 -23.39 31.56 -14.58
N GLU A 424 -22.61 32.60 -14.28
CA GLU A 424 -21.14 32.55 -14.27
C GLU A 424 -20.60 31.50 -13.28
N GLU A 425 -21.17 31.38 -12.08
CA GLU A 425 -20.84 30.30 -11.12
C GLU A 425 -21.11 28.90 -11.70
N LEU A 426 -22.27 28.72 -12.36
CA LEU A 426 -22.67 27.43 -12.94
C LEU A 426 -21.85 27.08 -14.21
N GLU A 427 -21.46 28.08 -15.01
CA GLU A 427 -20.58 27.90 -16.16
C GLU A 427 -19.14 27.55 -15.73
N SER A 428 -18.64 28.15 -14.64
CA SER A 428 -17.35 27.77 -14.03
C SER A 428 -17.40 26.33 -13.50
N GLN A 429 -18.44 25.97 -12.77
CA GLN A 429 -18.63 24.59 -12.28
C GLN A 429 -18.78 23.59 -13.43
N ALA A 430 -19.45 23.95 -14.53
CA ALA A 430 -19.54 23.10 -15.71
C ALA A 430 -18.16 22.85 -16.34
N GLN A 431 -17.33 23.88 -16.49
CA GLN A 431 -15.96 23.76 -17.00
C GLN A 431 -15.06 22.91 -16.08
N GLU A 432 -15.15 23.09 -14.76
CA GLU A 432 -14.45 22.25 -13.78
C GLU A 432 -14.86 20.77 -13.90
N ASN A 433 -16.16 20.48 -14.01
CA ASN A 433 -16.66 19.12 -14.22
C ASN A 433 -16.21 18.53 -15.58
N GLU A 434 -16.11 19.31 -16.66
CA GLU A 434 -15.57 18.84 -17.94
C GLU A 434 -14.05 18.53 -17.86
N LEU A 435 -13.29 19.33 -17.11
CA LEU A 435 -11.86 19.08 -16.85
C LEU A 435 -11.63 17.83 -16.00
N ASP A 436 -12.49 17.55 -15.01
CA ASP A 436 -12.42 16.30 -14.24
C ASP A 436 -12.87 15.09 -15.07
N LEU A 437 -13.89 15.25 -15.94
CA LEU A 437 -14.32 14.20 -16.86
C LEU A 437 -13.26 13.83 -17.90
N THR A 438 -12.46 14.79 -18.40
CA THR A 438 -11.35 14.49 -19.32
C THR A 438 -10.20 13.78 -18.58
N GLN A 439 -9.78 14.24 -17.40
CA GLN A 439 -8.80 13.54 -16.57
C GLN A 439 -9.23 12.10 -16.21
N LEU A 440 -10.52 11.86 -15.97
CA LEU A 440 -11.05 10.52 -15.71
C LEU A 440 -11.02 9.63 -16.98
N GLN A 441 -11.19 10.21 -18.17
CA GLN A 441 -11.03 9.49 -19.44
C GLN A 441 -9.56 9.15 -19.71
N GLU A 442 -8.62 10.05 -19.43
CA GLU A 442 -7.18 9.80 -19.53
C GLU A 442 -6.74 8.67 -18.59
N LYS A 443 -7.07 8.75 -17.30
CA LYS A 443 -6.77 7.69 -16.30
C LYS A 443 -7.41 6.34 -16.69
N LYS A 444 -8.61 6.35 -17.28
CA LYS A 444 -9.25 5.15 -17.83
C LYS A 444 -8.46 4.58 -19.02
N GLN A 445 -7.92 5.43 -19.90
CA GLN A 445 -7.11 5.00 -21.04
C GLN A 445 -5.74 4.45 -20.60
N GLU A 446 -5.10 5.06 -19.59
CA GLU A 446 -3.89 4.52 -18.96
C GLU A 446 -4.13 3.13 -18.37
N LEU A 447 -5.19 2.97 -17.56
CA LEU A 447 -5.58 1.68 -16.98
C LEU A 447 -5.87 0.62 -18.05
N LEU A 448 -6.46 1.00 -19.20
CA LEU A 448 -6.67 0.11 -20.33
C LEU A 448 -5.35 -0.27 -21.04
N SER A 449 -4.38 0.64 -21.16
CA SER A 449 -3.04 0.31 -21.69
C SER A 449 -2.32 -0.67 -20.76
N ILE A 450 -2.28 -0.37 -19.45
CA ILE A 450 -1.68 -1.25 -18.43
C ILE A 450 -2.35 -2.63 -18.44
N ASN A 451 -3.67 -2.70 -18.56
CA ASN A 451 -4.39 -3.98 -18.63
C ASN A 451 -4.08 -4.76 -19.92
N LYS A 452 -3.94 -4.07 -21.06
CA LYS A 452 -3.49 -4.67 -22.32
C LYS A 452 -2.06 -5.19 -22.21
N GLU A 453 -1.13 -4.40 -21.71
CA GLU A 453 0.29 -4.76 -21.53
C GLU A 453 0.45 -5.94 -20.57
N MET A 454 -0.30 -5.94 -19.46
CA MET A 454 -0.40 -7.07 -18.52
C MET A 454 -0.92 -8.33 -19.22
N THR A 455 -1.98 -8.21 -20.04
CA THR A 455 -2.54 -9.34 -20.79
C THR A 455 -1.56 -9.89 -21.83
N GLU A 456 -0.88 -9.01 -22.57
CA GLU A 456 0.19 -9.41 -23.49
C GLU A 456 1.34 -10.13 -22.77
N LEU A 457 1.74 -9.66 -21.58
CA LEU A 457 2.79 -10.29 -20.78
C LEU A 457 2.35 -11.67 -20.24
N ILE A 458 1.10 -11.80 -19.78
CA ILE A 458 0.52 -13.08 -19.34
C ILE A 458 0.53 -14.10 -20.49
N VAL A 459 0.11 -13.70 -21.70
CA VAL A 459 0.10 -14.58 -22.88
C VAL A 459 1.52 -14.98 -23.30
N LYS A 460 2.50 -14.06 -23.23
CA LYS A 460 3.92 -14.35 -23.48
C LYS A 460 4.45 -15.37 -22.48
N LEU A 461 4.25 -15.15 -21.17
CA LEU A 461 4.67 -16.06 -20.10
C LEU A 461 3.99 -17.43 -20.18
N GLN A 462 2.71 -17.50 -20.52
CA GLN A 462 1.99 -18.77 -20.74
C GLN A 462 2.59 -19.57 -21.92
N ASN A 463 2.99 -18.89 -22.99
CA ASN A 463 3.66 -19.52 -24.13
C ASN A 463 5.07 -20.01 -23.75
N ASP A 464 5.85 -19.20 -23.03
CA ASP A 464 7.18 -19.58 -22.55
C ASP A 464 7.12 -20.78 -21.57
N ILE A 465 6.12 -20.82 -20.68
CA ILE A 465 5.85 -21.97 -19.79
C ILE A 465 5.51 -23.22 -20.62
N TYR A 466 4.54 -23.14 -21.53
CA TYR A 466 4.15 -24.27 -22.38
C TYR A 466 5.31 -24.79 -23.22
N LEU A 467 6.14 -23.89 -23.77
CA LEU A 467 7.34 -24.24 -24.53
C LEU A 467 8.41 -24.90 -23.63
N ALA A 468 8.51 -24.52 -22.36
CA ALA A 468 9.39 -25.18 -21.39
C ALA A 468 8.86 -26.55 -20.96
N GLU A 469 7.55 -26.70 -20.75
CA GLU A 469 6.88 -27.97 -20.45
C GLU A 469 7.07 -28.98 -21.59
N VAL A 470 6.85 -28.58 -22.85
CA VAL A 470 7.07 -29.44 -24.03
C VAL A 470 8.54 -29.88 -24.15
N LYS A 471 9.50 -28.97 -23.88
CA LYS A 471 10.93 -29.33 -23.85
C LYS A 471 11.27 -30.30 -22.72
N SER A 472 10.71 -30.07 -21.52
CA SER A 472 10.89 -30.95 -20.37
C SER A 472 10.36 -32.35 -20.63
N LEU A 473 9.17 -32.46 -21.24
CA LEU A 473 8.57 -33.74 -21.65
C LEU A 473 9.41 -34.45 -22.72
N GLY A 474 9.97 -33.68 -23.67
CA GLY A 474 10.95 -34.17 -24.65
C GLY A 474 12.16 -34.81 -23.96
N PHE A 475 12.87 -34.06 -23.12
CA PHE A 475 14.02 -34.57 -22.37
C PHE A 475 13.66 -35.75 -21.44
N GLU A 476 12.46 -35.79 -20.86
CA GLU A 476 12.01 -36.92 -20.05
C GLU A 476 11.82 -38.19 -20.92
N SER A 477 11.34 -38.05 -22.16
CA SER A 477 11.22 -39.16 -23.10
C SER A 477 12.57 -39.66 -23.61
N GLU A 478 13.51 -38.77 -23.91
CA GLU A 478 14.91 -39.11 -24.24
C GLU A 478 15.60 -39.80 -23.05
N ASN A 479 15.40 -39.31 -21.84
CA ASN A 479 15.97 -39.90 -20.62
C ASN A 479 15.40 -41.31 -20.35
N LYS A 480 14.12 -41.56 -20.66
CA LYS A 480 13.50 -42.90 -20.62
C LYS A 480 14.11 -43.84 -21.68
N LEU A 481 14.33 -43.35 -22.91
CA LEU A 481 14.96 -44.13 -23.97
C LEU A 481 16.40 -44.52 -23.61
N VAL A 482 17.23 -43.56 -23.22
CA VAL A 482 18.64 -43.81 -22.82
C VAL A 482 18.73 -44.77 -21.62
N LYS A 483 17.78 -44.74 -20.69
CA LYS A 483 17.69 -45.73 -19.60
C LYS A 483 17.34 -47.14 -20.10
N GLN A 484 16.46 -47.26 -21.09
CA GLN A 484 16.14 -48.57 -21.71
C GLN A 484 17.33 -49.10 -22.52
N GLU A 485 18.04 -48.25 -23.24
CA GLU A 485 19.27 -48.60 -23.95
C GLU A 485 20.37 -49.06 -22.98
N LEU A 486 20.60 -48.31 -21.88
CA LEU A 486 21.57 -48.68 -20.84
C LEU A 486 21.26 -50.06 -20.24
N LEU A 487 20.02 -50.30 -19.80
CA LEU A 487 19.60 -51.61 -19.28
C LEU A 487 19.77 -52.74 -20.32
N ALA A 488 19.58 -52.45 -21.61
CA ALA A 488 19.80 -53.41 -22.69
C ALA A 488 21.29 -53.63 -23.04
N TYR A 489 22.19 -52.73 -22.62
CA TYR A 489 23.64 -52.94 -22.67
C TYR A 489 24.14 -53.66 -21.41
N ASP A 490 23.66 -53.31 -20.22
CA ASP A 490 23.98 -53.98 -18.96
C ASP A 490 23.58 -55.47 -19.03
N ALA A 491 22.39 -55.79 -19.55
CA ALA A 491 21.95 -57.16 -19.77
C ALA A 491 22.90 -57.96 -20.70
N LYS A 492 23.38 -57.36 -21.79
CA LYS A 492 24.34 -58.00 -22.71
C LYS A 492 25.73 -58.12 -22.09
N TYR A 493 26.12 -57.18 -21.24
CA TYR A 493 27.39 -57.26 -20.51
C TYR A 493 27.38 -58.44 -19.54
N LEU A 494 26.30 -58.60 -18.77
CA LEU A 494 26.10 -59.75 -17.89
C LEU A 494 26.03 -61.08 -18.67
N GLU A 495 25.35 -61.12 -19.81
CA GLU A 495 25.30 -62.30 -20.69
C GLU A 495 26.70 -62.69 -21.20
N LEU A 496 27.53 -61.71 -21.59
CA LEU A 496 28.91 -61.93 -22.02
C LEU A 496 29.84 -62.32 -20.86
N GLU A 497 29.62 -61.79 -19.67
CA GLU A 497 30.37 -62.14 -18.46
C GLU A 497 30.04 -63.58 -18.00
N GLU A 498 28.76 -63.99 -18.07
CA GLU A 498 28.33 -65.37 -17.84
C GLU A 498 28.92 -66.33 -18.89
N GLN A 499 28.84 -65.99 -20.18
CA GLN A 499 29.47 -66.78 -21.26
C GLN A 499 30.98 -66.95 -21.05
N MET A 500 31.69 -65.87 -20.69
CA MET A 500 33.13 -65.93 -20.39
C MET A 500 33.45 -66.75 -19.13
N HIS A 501 32.58 -66.72 -18.12
CA HIS A 501 32.71 -67.58 -16.95
C HIS A 501 32.51 -69.06 -17.30
N VAL A 502 31.51 -69.38 -18.13
CA VAL A 502 31.25 -70.75 -18.61
C VAL A 502 32.42 -71.28 -19.44
N GLU A 503 32.91 -70.53 -20.44
CA GLU A 503 34.13 -70.91 -21.18
C GLU A 503 35.33 -71.10 -20.24
N GLY A 504 35.46 -70.24 -19.22
CA GLY A 504 36.48 -70.35 -18.18
C GLY A 504 36.39 -71.67 -17.40
N MET A 505 35.19 -72.09 -17.01
CA MET A 505 34.91 -73.37 -16.36
C MET A 505 35.22 -74.56 -17.29
N GLU A 506 34.69 -74.58 -18.52
CA GLU A 506 34.97 -75.64 -19.50
C GLU A 506 36.47 -75.81 -19.74
N LYS A 507 37.21 -74.70 -19.88
CA LYS A 507 38.67 -74.73 -20.05
C LYS A 507 39.39 -75.18 -18.78
N ILE A 508 38.82 -75.05 -17.59
CA ILE A 508 39.34 -75.68 -16.36
C ILE A 508 39.09 -77.19 -16.38
N GLU A 509 37.89 -77.65 -16.77
CA GLU A 509 37.56 -79.08 -16.87
C GLU A 509 38.41 -79.80 -17.93
N GLU A 510 38.60 -79.21 -19.12
CA GLU A 510 39.53 -79.71 -20.15
C GLU A 510 40.97 -79.89 -19.60
N ARG A 511 41.47 -78.90 -18.84
CA ARG A 511 42.79 -78.95 -18.23
C ARG A 511 42.88 -80.04 -17.15
N LEU A 512 41.84 -80.22 -16.35
CA LEU A 512 41.77 -81.29 -15.34
C LEU A 512 41.71 -82.68 -15.98
N LEU A 513 40.93 -82.85 -17.05
CA LEU A 513 40.83 -84.10 -17.80
C LEU A 513 42.16 -84.44 -18.50
N LEU A 514 42.81 -83.46 -19.13
CA LEU A 514 44.12 -83.63 -19.74
C LEU A 514 45.19 -83.97 -18.70
N ALA A 515 45.20 -83.29 -17.54
CA ALA A 515 46.11 -83.60 -16.44
C ALA A 515 45.90 -85.02 -15.88
N LYS A 516 44.63 -85.46 -15.77
CA LYS A 516 44.29 -86.83 -15.39
C LYS A 516 44.83 -87.84 -16.40
N HIS A 517 44.57 -87.67 -17.69
CA HIS A 517 45.07 -88.56 -18.75
C HIS A 517 46.60 -88.57 -18.86
N LEU A 518 47.26 -87.43 -18.63
CA LEU A 518 48.72 -87.37 -18.50
C LEU A 518 49.18 -88.22 -17.31
N SER A 519 48.55 -88.10 -16.13
CA SER A 519 48.91 -88.89 -14.95
C SER A 519 48.67 -90.41 -15.14
N GLU A 520 47.62 -90.79 -15.86
CA GLU A 520 47.32 -92.18 -16.22
C GLU A 520 48.37 -92.73 -17.19
N LYS A 521 48.73 -91.94 -18.21
CA LYS A 521 49.76 -92.31 -19.19
C LYS A 521 51.16 -92.39 -18.58
N THR A 522 51.50 -91.49 -17.65
CA THR A 522 52.75 -91.54 -16.88
C THR A 522 52.82 -92.80 -16.01
N LYS A 523 51.77 -93.14 -15.26
CA LYS A 523 51.72 -94.40 -14.48
C LYS A 523 51.84 -95.65 -15.36
N MET A 524 51.20 -95.65 -16.52
CA MET A 524 51.34 -96.76 -17.48
C MET A 524 52.76 -96.85 -18.05
N TYR A 525 53.42 -95.71 -18.30
CA TYR A 525 54.81 -95.65 -18.70
C TYR A 525 55.77 -96.15 -17.59
N GLU A 526 55.56 -95.71 -16.34
CA GLU A 526 56.31 -96.19 -15.16
C GLU A 526 56.22 -97.71 -15.00
N VAL A 527 55.01 -98.28 -15.11
CA VAL A 527 54.79 -99.75 -15.02
C VAL A 527 55.42 -100.51 -16.19
N VAL A 528 55.41 -99.94 -17.40
CA VAL A 528 56.10 -100.56 -18.56
C VAL A 528 57.61 -100.45 -18.42
N ASN A 529 58.14 -99.32 -17.93
CA ASN A 529 59.56 -99.13 -17.72
C ASN A 529 60.10 -100.06 -16.62
N ALA A 530 59.38 -100.20 -15.50
CA ALA A 530 59.73 -101.16 -14.44
C ALA A 530 59.76 -102.61 -14.95
N LYS A 531 58.80 -103.02 -15.79
CA LYS A 531 58.82 -104.35 -16.43
C LYS A 531 59.94 -104.53 -17.44
N LEU A 532 60.34 -103.46 -18.14
CA LEU A 532 61.47 -103.47 -19.05
C LEU A 532 62.79 -103.59 -18.27
N GLU A 533 62.91 -102.92 -17.12
CA GLU A 533 64.02 -103.03 -16.18
C GLU A 533 64.07 -104.44 -15.53
N GLU A 534 62.94 -105.02 -15.12
CA GLU A 534 62.84 -106.42 -14.68
C GLU A 534 63.34 -107.40 -15.77
N LEU A 535 62.91 -107.21 -17.03
CA LEU A 535 63.34 -108.03 -18.16
C LEU A 535 64.81 -107.84 -18.50
N GLN A 536 65.35 -106.61 -18.40
CA GLN A 536 66.78 -106.34 -18.55
C GLN A 536 67.59 -107.02 -17.44
N ASN A 537 67.20 -106.87 -16.17
CA ASN A 537 67.84 -107.55 -15.05
C ASN A 537 67.77 -109.09 -15.18
N HIS A 538 66.65 -109.64 -15.67
CA HIS A 538 66.55 -111.08 -15.98
C HIS A 538 67.43 -111.51 -17.18
N PHE A 539 67.57 -110.66 -18.20
CA PHE A 539 68.46 -110.90 -19.34
C PHE A 539 69.93 -110.85 -18.91
N GLU A 540 70.33 -109.87 -18.09
CA GLU A 540 71.68 -109.79 -17.53
C GLU A 540 71.98 -110.96 -16.60
N ALA A 541 71.04 -111.35 -15.73
CA ALA A 541 71.20 -112.50 -14.85
C ALA A 541 71.29 -113.84 -15.63
N THR A 542 70.57 -113.99 -16.74
CA THR A 542 70.67 -115.19 -17.61
C THR A 542 71.93 -115.14 -18.49
N SER A 543 72.31 -113.98 -19.01
CA SER A 543 73.59 -113.74 -19.68
C SER A 543 74.78 -114.07 -18.76
N HIS A 544 74.76 -113.62 -17.51
CA HIS A 544 75.75 -113.98 -16.50
C HIS A 544 75.76 -115.48 -16.19
N LYS A 545 74.60 -116.14 -16.06
CA LYS A 545 74.51 -117.60 -15.90
C LYS A 545 75.15 -118.34 -17.08
N HIS A 546 74.80 -117.97 -18.32
CA HIS A 546 75.41 -118.54 -19.52
C HIS A 546 76.92 -118.24 -19.57
N ALA A 547 77.37 -117.04 -19.21
CA ALA A 547 78.78 -116.69 -19.13
C ALA A 547 79.54 -117.49 -18.06
N THR A 548 78.91 -117.84 -16.93
CA THR A 548 79.50 -118.76 -15.94
C THR A 548 79.56 -120.19 -16.46
N GLN A 549 78.52 -120.69 -17.14
CA GLN A 549 78.52 -122.01 -17.77
C GLN A 549 79.57 -122.11 -18.88
N VAL A 550 79.72 -121.07 -19.72
CA VAL A 550 80.77 -121.00 -20.74
C VAL A 550 82.17 -120.97 -20.09
N LYS A 551 82.36 -120.25 -18.98
CA LYS A 551 83.62 -120.30 -18.20
C LYS A 551 83.87 -121.68 -17.59
N GLU A 552 82.83 -122.40 -17.16
CA GLU A 552 82.92 -123.77 -16.64
C GLU A 552 83.33 -124.76 -17.74
N LEU A 553 82.62 -124.75 -18.87
CA LEU A 553 82.94 -125.54 -20.06
C LEU A 553 84.32 -125.20 -20.62
N GLN A 554 84.78 -123.95 -20.53
CA GLN A 554 86.15 -123.56 -20.87
C GLN A 554 87.18 -124.16 -19.89
N ARG A 555 86.91 -124.23 -18.58
CA ARG A 555 87.78 -124.94 -17.62
C ARG A 555 87.84 -126.43 -17.92
N GLU A 556 86.73 -127.04 -18.32
CA GLU A 556 86.68 -128.46 -18.71
C GLU A 556 87.44 -128.71 -20.01
N LEU A 557 87.22 -127.91 -21.04
CA LEU A 557 88.02 -127.93 -22.27
C LEU A 557 89.51 -127.68 -22.02
N GLN A 558 89.88 -126.86 -21.02
CA GLN A 558 91.27 -126.67 -20.60
C GLN A 558 91.84 -127.87 -19.83
N LYS A 559 91.04 -128.60 -19.04
CA LYS A 559 91.45 -129.89 -18.45
C LYS A 559 91.75 -130.92 -19.54
N TYR A 560 90.90 -131.03 -20.56
CA TYR A 560 91.13 -131.95 -21.69
C TYR A 560 92.27 -131.51 -22.63
N LYS A 561 92.52 -130.21 -22.79
CA LYS A 561 93.60 -129.69 -23.65
C LYS A 561 95.03 -129.84 -23.11
N LYS A 562 95.25 -130.49 -21.96
CA LYS A 562 96.58 -130.68 -21.36
C LYS A 562 97.14 -132.10 -21.49
N GLY A 563 96.54 -132.95 -22.34
CA GLY A 563 96.84 -134.38 -22.41
C GLY A 563 96.70 -135.06 -23.78
N ILE A 564 97.02 -134.38 -24.88
CA ILE A 564 97.38 -134.97 -26.20
C ILE A 564 98.13 -133.89 -27.01
N VAL A 565 99.05 -134.31 -27.88
CA VAL A 565 100.16 -133.46 -28.40
C VAL A 565 100.19 -133.41 -29.94
N ASP A 566 100.54 -132.21 -30.45
CA ASP A 566 101.02 -131.81 -31.78
C ASP A 566 100.31 -132.29 -33.08
N ALA A 567 99.77 -131.30 -33.80
CA ALA A 567 99.89 -131.20 -35.26
C ALA A 567 99.86 -129.74 -35.76
N LYS A 568 100.83 -129.38 -36.60
CA LYS A 568 100.92 -128.23 -37.53
C LYS A 568 101.40 -128.80 -38.89
N PRO A 569 101.35 -128.12 -40.06
CA PRO A 569 101.03 -126.70 -40.35
C PRO A 569 100.04 -126.50 -41.55
N MET A 570 99.99 -125.27 -42.12
CA MET A 570 99.37 -124.86 -43.40
C MET A 570 97.82 -124.84 -43.47
N GLY A 571 97.16 -123.97 -44.25
CA GLY A 571 97.60 -122.84 -45.10
C GLY A 571 96.41 -122.17 -45.83
N TYR A 572 96.63 -121.04 -46.55
CA TYR A 572 95.63 -120.23 -47.31
C TYR A 572 94.58 -119.48 -46.44
N CYS A 573 93.94 -118.35 -46.83
CA CYS A 573 94.20 -117.21 -47.75
C CYS A 573 93.38 -116.03 -47.17
N ARG A 574 93.89 -114.83 -46.84
CA ARG A 574 94.35 -113.67 -47.65
C ARG A 574 93.30 -113.07 -48.62
N ASN A 575 92.98 -111.79 -48.38
CA ASN A 575 92.00 -110.90 -49.07
C ASN A 575 90.51 -111.27 -48.84
N CYS A 576 89.54 -110.35 -48.68
CA CYS A 576 89.51 -108.87 -48.71
C CYS A 576 88.90 -108.32 -47.38
N GLN A 577 89.10 -107.09 -46.84
CA GLN A 577 89.45 -105.76 -47.39
C GLN A 577 88.24 -105.07 -48.10
N GLN A 578 87.78 -103.84 -47.80
CA GLN A 578 88.15 -102.79 -46.82
C GLN A 578 86.99 -101.78 -46.65
N ALA A 579 87.03 -100.95 -45.57
CA ALA A 579 86.33 -99.66 -45.41
C ALA A 579 84.78 -99.66 -45.46
N MET A 580 84.05 -98.72 -44.86
CA MET A 580 84.40 -97.46 -44.16
C MET A 580 84.01 -97.61 -42.66
N ASN A 581 84.63 -97.00 -41.64
CA ASN A 581 84.81 -95.56 -41.38
C ASN A 581 83.45 -94.80 -41.45
N ASP A 582 82.97 -94.10 -40.43
CA ASP A 582 83.69 -93.35 -39.40
C ASP A 582 82.92 -93.12 -38.08
N PHE A 583 83.71 -92.83 -37.03
CA PHE A 583 83.40 -92.03 -35.83
C PHE A 583 82.47 -92.51 -34.67
N SER A 584 83.14 -92.67 -33.52
CA SER A 584 82.73 -92.33 -32.13
C SER A 584 81.64 -93.12 -31.38
N GLN A 585 82.09 -94.24 -30.78
CA GLN A 585 82.03 -94.47 -29.31
C GLN A 585 82.50 -93.21 -28.51
N GLU A 586 82.19 -92.97 -27.21
CA GLU A 586 81.32 -93.61 -26.20
C GLU A 586 81.17 -92.65 -24.98
N GLN A 587 80.28 -92.98 -24.02
CA GLN A 587 80.41 -92.92 -22.53
C GLN A 587 81.21 -91.77 -21.83
N LEU A 588 80.85 -91.25 -20.64
CA LEU A 588 79.87 -91.64 -19.60
C LEU A 588 79.59 -90.47 -18.60
N GLN A 589 78.45 -90.54 -17.90
CA GLN A 589 78.14 -90.01 -16.54
C GLN A 589 78.50 -88.57 -16.07
N GLN A 590 77.48 -87.90 -15.48
CA GLN A 590 77.49 -87.04 -14.26
C GLN A 590 78.48 -85.84 -14.20
N TYR A 591 78.09 -84.62 -13.77
CA TYR A 591 77.33 -84.29 -12.56
C TYR A 591 76.91 -82.79 -12.52
N HIS A 592 75.87 -82.46 -11.73
CA HIS A 592 75.60 -81.15 -11.05
C HIS A 592 75.11 -79.86 -11.79
N GLN A 593 74.00 -79.31 -11.25
CA GLN A 593 73.69 -77.87 -11.01
C GLN A 593 73.45 -76.92 -12.23
N GLN A 594 72.67 -75.80 -12.17
CA GLN A 594 71.88 -75.14 -11.10
C GLN A 594 70.80 -74.18 -11.70
N VAL A 595 69.67 -73.91 -10.98
CA VAL A 595 68.93 -72.60 -10.85
C VAL A 595 68.33 -71.91 -12.12
N THR A 596 67.08 -71.42 -12.14
CA THR A 596 66.45 -70.27 -11.43
C THR A 596 65.06 -70.60 -10.84
N HIS A 597 64.72 -70.25 -9.59
CA HIS A 597 64.21 -68.95 -9.06
C HIS A 597 62.83 -68.53 -9.63
N SER A 598 61.82 -68.10 -8.84
CA SER A 598 61.81 -67.53 -7.49
C SER A 598 60.66 -68.02 -6.58
N ARG A 599 60.72 -67.66 -5.28
CA ARG A 599 59.69 -67.88 -4.24
C ARG A 599 58.72 -66.68 -4.16
N SER A 600 57.51 -66.90 -3.63
CA SER A 600 57.00 -66.16 -2.43
C SER A 600 55.63 -66.67 -1.97
N SER A 601 55.18 -66.23 -0.79
CA SER A 601 53.95 -66.66 -0.12
C SER A 601 53.13 -65.45 0.38
N SER A 602 51.83 -65.69 0.58
CA SER A 602 50.88 -64.96 1.44
C SER A 602 50.20 -63.66 0.97
N GLN A 603 48.91 -63.57 1.36
CA GLN A 603 48.00 -62.41 1.50
C GLN A 603 47.31 -61.77 0.27
N GLY A 604 45.97 -61.95 0.22
CA GLY A 604 44.96 -61.04 -0.35
C GLY A 604 44.65 -61.13 -1.85
N SER A 605 43.46 -60.77 -2.36
CA SER A 605 42.15 -60.46 -1.74
C SER A 605 41.02 -60.44 -2.81
N ARG A 606 39.82 -60.95 -2.50
CA ARG A 606 38.48 -60.75 -3.15
C ARG A 606 37.45 -61.61 -2.36
N ALA A 607 36.20 -61.25 -2.05
CA ALA A 607 35.11 -60.55 -2.77
C ALA A 607 34.49 -61.44 -3.88
N SER A 608 33.18 -61.74 -3.94
CA SER A 608 32.00 -61.21 -3.22
C SER A 608 30.91 -62.29 -2.99
N GLU A 609 29.75 -61.89 -2.44
CA GLU A 609 28.42 -62.58 -2.50
C GLU A 609 28.21 -63.87 -1.67
N SER A 610 26.99 -64.19 -1.17
CA SER A 610 25.69 -63.48 -1.14
C SER A 610 24.87 -63.82 0.14
N SER A 611 23.69 -63.18 0.31
CA SER A 611 22.46 -63.52 1.09
C SER A 611 22.55 -64.44 2.34
N GLU A 612 21.87 -64.17 3.47
CA GLU A 612 20.41 -63.99 3.56
C GLU A 612 19.91 -63.39 4.92
N SER A 613 18.59 -63.38 5.12
CA SER A 613 17.72 -62.57 6.00
C SER A 613 17.85 -62.57 7.55
N GLU A 614 17.39 -61.42 8.11
CA GLU A 614 16.47 -61.25 9.26
C GLU A 614 16.88 -61.26 10.76
N THR A 615 16.01 -60.58 11.54
CA THR A 615 15.78 -60.57 13.01
C THR A 615 16.52 -59.62 13.98
N VAL A 616 15.78 -58.56 14.39
CA VAL A 616 15.37 -58.23 15.78
C VAL A 616 16.38 -57.88 16.90
N ALA A 617 16.02 -56.78 17.61
CA ALA A 617 16.30 -56.41 19.02
C ALA A 617 17.55 -55.58 19.44
N SER A 618 17.25 -54.63 20.33
CA SER A 618 18.12 -53.73 21.10
C SER A 618 18.95 -54.41 22.18
N SER A 619 20.06 -53.79 22.63
CA SER A 619 20.28 -53.41 24.06
C SER A 619 21.59 -52.64 24.35
N LEU A 620 21.70 -52.14 25.60
CA LEU A 620 22.66 -51.18 26.16
C LEU A 620 23.96 -51.80 26.73
N THR A 621 25.11 -51.09 26.63
CA THR A 621 26.29 -51.05 27.56
C THR A 621 27.14 -49.77 27.29
N THR A 622 27.90 -49.04 28.14
CA THR A 622 28.45 -49.09 29.54
C THR A 622 29.90 -49.63 29.71
N VAL A 623 30.94 -48.89 30.20
CA VAL A 623 31.07 -47.43 30.50
C VAL A 623 32.42 -46.74 30.13
N PRO A 624 33.60 -46.94 30.79
CA PRO A 624 34.40 -45.74 31.19
C PRO A 624 35.93 -45.68 30.89
N HIS A 625 36.44 -44.43 30.85
CA HIS A 625 37.84 -43.97 31.12
C HIS A 625 38.96 -44.36 30.10
N THR A 626 40.09 -43.64 29.93
CA THR A 626 40.77 -42.51 30.65
C THR A 626 41.26 -41.36 29.72
N GLN A 627 41.61 -40.21 30.32
CA GLN A 627 42.39 -39.08 29.73
C GLN A 627 43.93 -39.28 29.90
N PRO A 628 44.89 -38.42 29.43
CA PRO A 628 44.77 -36.98 29.05
C PRO A 628 45.51 -36.44 27.78
N ALA A 629 45.00 -35.29 27.28
CA ALA A 629 45.63 -34.03 26.78
C ALA A 629 47.12 -33.92 26.31
N PRO A 630 47.53 -32.86 25.55
CA PRO A 630 46.76 -32.00 24.60
C PRO A 630 47.52 -31.51 23.33
N THR A 631 46.84 -31.37 22.19
CA THR A 631 47.12 -30.33 21.15
C THR A 631 45.86 -30.12 20.26
N PRO A 632 45.62 -28.91 19.70
CA PRO A 632 44.41 -28.63 18.93
C PRO A 632 44.55 -28.97 17.43
N ILE A 633 43.57 -29.70 16.90
CA ILE A 633 43.28 -29.82 15.47
C ILE A 633 41.77 -29.56 15.32
N THR A 634 41.38 -28.62 14.46
CA THR A 634 39.98 -28.18 14.36
C THR A 634 39.22 -29.03 13.33
N ASP A 635 38.51 -30.04 13.82
CA ASP A 635 37.76 -30.99 12.99
C ASP A 635 36.54 -30.34 12.31
N LEU A 636 36.46 -30.46 10.97
CA LEU A 636 35.42 -29.82 10.16
C LEU A 636 34.20 -30.73 9.94
N GLN A 637 33.70 -31.39 11.00
CA GLN A 637 32.45 -32.16 10.93
C GLN A 637 31.64 -32.16 12.23
N ALA A 638 31.42 -30.97 12.80
CA ALA A 638 30.56 -30.77 13.96
C ALA A 638 29.07 -31.01 13.62
N VAL A 639 28.61 -32.27 13.69
CA VAL A 639 27.19 -32.57 13.91
C VAL A 639 26.76 -31.85 15.19
N PRO A 640 25.84 -30.87 15.15
CA PRO A 640 25.53 -30.07 16.33
C PRO A 640 25.00 -30.98 17.44
N SER A 641 25.55 -30.86 18.65
CA SER A 641 25.24 -31.80 19.72
C SER A 641 23.73 -31.83 20.00
N LYS A 642 23.20 -32.97 20.48
CA LYS A 642 21.75 -33.10 20.77
C LYS A 642 21.22 -31.95 21.65
N LYS A 643 22.04 -31.40 22.56
CA LYS A 643 21.70 -30.23 23.37
C LYS A 643 21.55 -28.94 22.53
N VAL A 644 22.48 -28.67 21.61
CA VAL A 644 22.42 -27.50 20.70
C VAL A 644 21.26 -27.63 19.71
N LEU A 645 20.98 -28.84 19.20
CA LEU A 645 19.79 -29.10 18.38
C LEU A 645 18.50 -28.85 19.16
N VAL A 646 18.37 -29.38 20.39
CA VAL A 646 17.22 -29.12 21.26
C VAL A 646 17.09 -27.62 21.59
N GLU A 647 18.19 -26.92 21.88
CA GLU A 647 18.17 -25.47 22.16
C GLU A 647 17.77 -24.64 20.93
N ARG A 648 18.17 -25.06 19.73
CA ARG A 648 17.72 -24.45 18.46
C ARG A 648 16.26 -24.75 18.17
N ILE A 649 15.80 -25.99 18.43
CA ILE A 649 14.39 -26.38 18.30
C ILE A 649 13.52 -25.58 19.27
N LEU A 650 13.92 -25.45 20.55
CA LEU A 650 13.21 -24.64 21.54
C LEU A 650 13.14 -23.15 21.15
N ARG A 651 14.24 -22.56 20.65
CA ARG A 651 14.20 -21.18 20.12
C ARG A 651 13.28 -21.04 18.91
N LEU A 652 13.26 -22.02 17.99
CA LEU A 652 12.38 -22.02 16.83
C LEU A 652 10.90 -22.23 17.24
N GLN A 653 10.63 -23.10 18.21
CA GLN A 653 9.28 -23.29 18.78
C GLN A 653 8.80 -22.02 19.49
N GLN A 654 9.65 -21.33 20.27
CA GLN A 654 9.28 -20.08 20.92
C GLN A 654 9.11 -18.91 19.93
N ALA A 655 9.91 -18.86 18.86
CA ALA A 655 9.71 -17.90 17.77
C ALA A 655 8.41 -18.20 16.99
N SER A 656 8.15 -19.47 16.70
CA SER A 656 6.92 -19.92 16.03
C SER A 656 5.68 -19.62 16.89
N ALA A 657 5.72 -19.88 18.20
CA ALA A 657 4.62 -19.55 19.11
C ALA A 657 4.29 -18.05 19.10
N ARG A 658 5.31 -17.18 19.21
CA ARG A 658 5.14 -15.72 19.09
C ARG A 658 4.62 -15.30 17.71
N GLN A 659 4.97 -16.02 16.66
CA GLN A 659 4.44 -15.77 15.32
C GLN A 659 2.97 -16.21 15.22
N THR A 660 2.59 -17.33 15.84
CA THR A 660 1.18 -17.78 15.95
C THR A 660 0.36 -16.80 16.78
N GLU A 661 0.81 -16.39 17.97
CA GLU A 661 0.18 -15.35 18.80
C GLU A 661 -0.02 -14.05 18.00
N ARG A 662 0.96 -13.66 17.17
CA ARG A 662 0.86 -12.47 16.33
C ARG A 662 -0.10 -12.64 15.15
N ILE A 663 -0.20 -13.85 14.57
CA ILE A 663 -1.19 -14.18 13.53
C ILE A 663 -2.59 -14.13 14.15
N GLU A 664 -2.82 -14.83 15.27
CA GLU A 664 -4.10 -14.87 15.99
C GLU A 664 -4.56 -13.46 16.42
N PHE A 665 -3.65 -12.61 16.88
CA PHE A 665 -3.95 -11.19 17.14
C PHE A 665 -4.42 -10.45 15.88
N LEU A 666 -3.74 -10.63 14.75
CA LEU A 666 -4.06 -9.96 13.49
C LEU A 666 -5.35 -10.51 12.86
N GLU A 667 -5.63 -11.81 12.99
CA GLU A 667 -6.87 -12.46 12.56
C GLU A 667 -8.06 -11.94 13.38
N ASN A 668 -7.95 -11.90 14.70
CA ASN A 668 -8.98 -11.33 15.58
C ASN A 668 -9.22 -9.83 15.29
N HIS A 669 -8.16 -9.04 15.11
CA HIS A 669 -8.28 -7.63 14.73
C HIS A 669 -8.93 -7.45 13.35
N THR A 670 -8.61 -8.32 12.38
CA THR A 670 -9.25 -8.32 11.05
C THR A 670 -10.72 -8.72 11.13
N ALA A 671 -11.07 -9.73 11.92
CA ALA A 671 -12.46 -10.12 12.16
C ALA A 671 -13.28 -9.00 12.84
N MET A 672 -12.67 -8.28 13.79
CA MET A 672 -13.28 -7.12 14.43
C MET A 672 -13.50 -5.97 13.43
N LEU A 673 -12.50 -5.65 12.61
CA LEU A 673 -12.62 -4.66 11.53
C LEU A 673 -13.71 -5.05 10.51
N VAL A 674 -13.79 -6.32 10.11
CA VAL A 674 -14.85 -6.81 9.23
C VAL A 674 -16.23 -6.69 9.88
N SER A 675 -16.35 -6.99 11.18
CA SER A 675 -17.59 -6.77 11.94
C SER A 675 -17.99 -5.30 11.98
N GLU A 676 -17.04 -4.38 12.21
CA GLU A 676 -17.28 -2.94 12.16
C GLU A 676 -17.68 -2.46 10.77
N VAL A 677 -16.98 -2.89 9.71
CA VAL A 677 -17.31 -2.55 8.32
C VAL A 677 -18.69 -3.08 7.96
N GLN A 678 -19.07 -4.29 8.40
CA GLN A 678 -20.42 -4.81 8.22
C GLN A 678 -21.48 -4.04 9.02
N LYS A 679 -21.19 -3.62 10.25
CA LYS A 679 -22.09 -2.75 11.05
C LYS A 679 -22.27 -1.40 10.38
N LYS A 680 -21.17 -0.72 10.02
CA LYS A 680 -21.16 0.59 9.33
C LYS A 680 -21.85 0.49 7.96
N SER A 681 -21.61 -0.58 7.20
CA SER A 681 -22.29 -0.84 5.92
C SER A 681 -23.78 -1.12 6.09
N LYS A 682 -24.21 -1.84 7.13
CA LYS A 682 -25.65 -2.00 7.48
C LYS A 682 -26.30 -0.68 7.89
N VAL A 683 -25.59 0.18 8.64
CA VAL A 683 -26.05 1.53 8.98
C VAL A 683 -26.18 2.38 7.70
N VAL A 684 -25.17 2.39 6.83
CA VAL A 684 -25.22 3.09 5.54
C VAL A 684 -26.34 2.55 4.65
N GLN A 685 -26.54 1.23 4.54
CA GLN A 685 -27.67 0.64 3.83
C GLN A 685 -29.02 1.06 4.44
N HIS A 686 -29.15 1.09 5.77
CA HIS A 686 -30.35 1.57 6.44
C HIS A 686 -30.61 3.05 6.16
N TYR A 687 -29.58 3.90 6.16
CA TYR A 687 -29.71 5.31 5.80
C TYR A 687 -29.99 5.52 4.30
N MET A 688 -29.37 4.74 3.40
CA MET A 688 -29.64 4.81 1.95
C MET A 688 -31.04 4.32 1.61
N LEU A 689 -31.51 3.22 2.21
CA LEU A 689 -32.90 2.76 2.08
C LEU A 689 -33.88 3.76 2.71
N ARG A 690 -33.47 4.44 3.80
CA ARG A 690 -34.26 5.52 4.37
C ARG A 690 -34.32 6.72 3.43
N ASP A 691 -33.22 7.21 2.87
CA ASP A 691 -33.24 8.37 1.94
C ASP A 691 -33.97 8.04 0.63
N GLN A 692 -33.78 6.84 0.08
CA GLN A 692 -34.53 6.36 -1.10
C GLN A 692 -36.05 6.18 -0.83
N THR A 693 -36.51 6.31 0.42
CA THR A 693 -37.94 6.27 0.78
C THR A 693 -38.44 7.50 1.58
N ALA A 694 -37.54 8.35 2.07
CA ALA A 694 -37.83 9.56 2.84
C ALA A 694 -38.22 10.76 1.95
N GLY A 695 -38.30 10.55 0.64
CA GLY A 695 -39.12 11.31 -0.28
C GLY A 695 -40.63 11.19 0.03
N ALA A 696 -41.03 11.71 1.19
CA ALA A 696 -42.41 12.00 1.61
C ALA A 696 -43.38 10.82 1.89
N LEU A 697 -42.93 9.66 2.38
CA LEU A 697 -43.84 8.65 2.97
C LEU A 697 -43.46 8.21 4.39
N THR A 698 -44.39 8.40 5.34
CA THR A 698 -44.34 7.74 6.64
C THR A 698 -44.86 6.31 6.54
N SER A 699 -44.32 5.40 7.38
CA SER A 699 -44.71 3.98 7.35
C SER A 699 -46.22 3.79 7.58
N SER A 700 -46.85 2.92 6.79
CA SER A 700 -48.30 2.69 6.82
C SER A 700 -48.85 2.28 8.20
N LYS A 701 -48.02 1.60 9.03
CA LYS A 701 -48.36 1.32 10.44
C LYS A 701 -48.42 2.59 11.29
N SER A 702 -47.50 3.53 11.07
CA SER A 702 -47.50 4.84 11.73
C SER A 702 -48.78 5.61 11.41
N ASP A 703 -49.26 5.52 10.17
CA ASP A 703 -50.38 6.33 9.70
C ASP A 703 -51.74 5.74 10.14
N GLN A 704 -51.82 4.42 10.34
CA GLN A 704 -52.92 3.79 11.07
C GLN A 704 -52.94 4.27 12.54
N SER A 705 -51.81 4.23 13.26
CA SER A 705 -51.77 4.69 14.66
C SER A 705 -52.05 6.19 14.81
N LYS A 706 -51.65 7.04 13.86
CA LYS A 706 -52.05 8.47 13.80
C LYS A 706 -53.56 8.62 13.61
N SER A 707 -54.15 7.85 12.71
CA SER A 707 -55.60 7.86 12.44
C SER A 707 -56.41 7.46 13.67
N GLU A 708 -55.93 6.51 14.47
CA GLU A 708 -56.55 6.13 15.75
C GLU A 708 -56.35 7.20 16.83
N LEU A 709 -55.17 7.82 16.93
CA LEU A 709 -54.94 8.95 17.85
C LEU A 709 -55.88 10.14 17.57
N VAL A 710 -56.11 10.46 16.30
CA VAL A 710 -57.03 11.53 15.88
C VAL A 710 -58.50 11.20 16.19
N LYS A 711 -58.88 9.92 16.22
CA LYS A 711 -60.26 9.49 16.56
C LYS A 711 -60.62 9.60 18.04
N TYR A 712 -59.65 9.60 18.96
CA TYR A 712 -59.90 9.48 20.41
C TYR A 712 -59.45 10.67 21.26
N GLY A 713 -58.81 11.70 20.70
CA GLY A 713 -58.22 12.79 21.48
C GLY A 713 -58.68 14.20 21.13
N ASN A 714 -59.46 14.85 22.01
CA ASN A 714 -59.64 16.31 22.01
C ASN A 714 -58.40 17.02 22.60
N GLY A 715 -57.21 16.75 22.08
CA GLY A 715 -55.94 17.23 22.64
C GLY A 715 -54.90 17.62 21.61
N VAL A 716 -53.84 18.30 22.08
CA VAL A 716 -52.74 18.88 21.29
C VAL A 716 -52.28 18.01 20.11
N MET A 717 -52.03 16.70 20.33
CA MET A 717 -51.54 15.79 19.30
C MET A 717 -52.52 15.66 18.11
N ALA A 718 -53.83 15.61 18.37
CA ALA A 718 -54.82 15.48 17.31
C ALA A 718 -54.95 16.78 16.48
N ALA A 719 -54.79 17.95 17.11
CA ALA A 719 -54.77 19.23 16.40
C ALA A 719 -53.53 19.41 15.51
N ILE A 720 -52.39 18.84 15.91
CA ILE A 720 -51.13 18.90 15.13
C ILE A 720 -51.14 17.89 13.98
N TYR A 721 -51.64 16.67 14.18
CA TYR A 721 -51.62 15.62 13.15
C TYR A 721 -52.90 15.54 12.29
N GLY A 722 -54.04 16.07 12.74
CA GLY A 722 -55.31 16.11 12.00
C GLY A 722 -55.41 17.25 10.98
N GLY A 723 -54.31 17.53 10.26
CA GLY A 723 -54.10 18.78 9.51
C GLY A 723 -55.18 19.11 8.47
N VAL A 724 -55.83 20.27 8.68
CA VAL A 724 -56.62 21.10 7.74
C VAL A 724 -57.23 20.35 6.53
N LYS A 725 -58.14 19.40 6.80
CA LYS A 725 -59.02 18.79 5.79
C LYS A 725 -60.47 18.84 6.25
N GLY A 726 -61.13 19.90 5.81
CA GLY A 726 -62.50 20.26 6.18
C GLY A 726 -62.58 21.78 6.33
N ALA A 727 -63.44 22.41 5.54
CA ALA A 727 -63.90 23.75 5.89
C ALA A 727 -64.79 23.68 7.14
N GLU A 728 -64.89 24.80 7.84
CA GLU A 728 -65.75 25.01 9.02
C GLU A 728 -65.28 24.37 10.36
N SER A 729 -64.99 25.26 11.33
CA SER A 729 -65.08 25.03 12.79
C SER A 729 -63.98 24.28 13.57
N LYS A 730 -62.69 24.54 13.29
CA LYS A 730 -61.69 24.97 14.32
C LYS A 730 -60.27 25.10 13.75
N SER A 731 -59.81 26.33 13.54
CA SER A 731 -58.38 26.67 13.63
C SER A 731 -57.90 26.50 15.08
N MET A 732 -56.57 26.43 15.31
CA MET A 732 -56.03 26.38 16.68
C MET A 732 -56.59 27.53 17.52
N SER A 733 -57.27 27.21 18.63
CA SER A 733 -57.70 28.24 19.58
C SER A 733 -56.48 28.85 20.26
N LEU A 734 -56.59 30.13 20.63
CA LEU A 734 -55.56 30.83 21.38
C LEU A 734 -55.24 30.13 22.72
N GLU A 735 -56.25 29.52 23.33
CA GLU A 735 -56.11 28.70 24.54
C GLU A 735 -55.23 27.45 24.29
N LEU A 736 -55.43 26.74 23.18
CA LEU A 736 -54.63 25.57 22.81
C LEU A 736 -53.19 25.96 22.44
N SER A 737 -52.98 27.07 21.74
CA SER A 737 -51.62 27.53 21.39
C SER A 737 -50.86 28.07 22.61
N LEU A 738 -51.55 28.64 23.61
CA LEU A 738 -50.97 28.98 24.91
C LEU A 738 -50.65 27.72 25.73
N GLU A 739 -51.50 26.69 25.71
CA GLU A 739 -51.21 25.41 26.37
C GLU A 739 -50.00 24.70 25.73
N ILE A 740 -49.89 24.72 24.39
CA ILE A 740 -48.74 24.19 23.65
C ILE A 740 -47.46 24.95 24.03
N ASN A 741 -47.47 26.29 24.01
CA ASN A 741 -46.31 27.08 24.43
C ASN A 741 -45.90 26.79 25.87
N LYS A 742 -46.87 26.71 26.80
CA LYS A 742 -46.59 26.38 28.20
C LYS A 742 -45.96 25.00 28.36
N LYS A 743 -46.46 23.99 27.63
CA LYS A 743 -45.89 22.63 27.67
C LYS A 743 -44.51 22.55 27.02
N LEU A 744 -44.29 23.23 25.89
CA LEU A 744 -42.97 23.34 25.26
C LEU A 744 -41.97 24.06 26.17
N GLN A 745 -42.40 25.14 26.84
CA GLN A 745 -41.58 25.85 27.82
C GLN A 745 -41.19 24.95 28.99
N THR A 746 -42.13 24.22 29.61
CA THR A 746 -41.80 23.29 30.71
C THR A 746 -40.85 22.17 30.25
N VAL A 747 -41.00 21.65 29.02
CA VAL A 747 -40.06 20.66 28.45
C VAL A 747 -38.68 21.29 28.18
N LEU A 748 -38.61 22.54 27.73
CA LEU A 748 -37.36 23.26 27.53
C LEU A 748 -36.64 23.52 28.88
N GLU A 749 -37.38 23.94 29.90
CA GLU A 749 -36.89 24.18 31.27
C GLU A 749 -36.36 22.90 31.92
N ASP A 750 -37.10 21.78 31.81
CA ASP A 750 -36.66 20.45 32.28
C ASP A 750 -35.44 19.93 31.49
N THR A 751 -35.38 20.17 30.17
CA THR A 751 -34.23 19.80 29.33
C THR A 751 -32.99 20.63 29.67
N LEU A 752 -33.15 21.94 29.89
CA LEU A 752 -32.07 22.83 30.35
C LEU A 752 -31.54 22.41 31.72
N LEU A 753 -32.43 22.14 32.68
CA LEU A 753 -32.05 21.67 34.01
C LEU A 753 -31.27 20.34 33.94
N LYS A 754 -31.72 19.39 33.11
CA LYS A 754 -31.02 18.13 32.86
C LYS A 754 -29.65 18.33 32.20
N ASN A 755 -29.53 19.24 31.23
CA ASN A 755 -28.25 19.55 30.59
C ASN A 755 -27.26 20.23 31.55
N ILE A 756 -27.74 21.11 32.44
CA ILE A 756 -26.92 21.70 33.51
C ILE A 756 -26.42 20.60 34.46
N THR A 757 -27.34 19.75 34.96
CA THR A 757 -27.01 18.65 35.86
C THR A 757 -26.06 17.63 35.20
N LEU A 758 -26.24 17.34 33.91
CA LEU A 758 -25.32 16.47 33.15
C LEU A 758 -23.94 17.11 33.00
N LYS A 759 -23.85 18.43 32.78
CA LYS A 759 -22.57 19.13 32.74
C LYS A 759 -21.86 19.06 34.09
N GLU A 760 -22.55 19.37 35.19
CA GLU A 760 -21.98 19.29 36.55
C GLU A 760 -21.43 17.88 36.86
N ASN A 761 -22.17 16.83 36.48
CA ASN A 761 -21.69 15.45 36.63
C ASN A 761 -20.48 15.14 35.74
N LEU A 762 -20.42 15.68 34.52
CA LEU A 762 -19.30 15.48 33.59
C LEU A 762 -18.05 16.23 34.05
N ASP A 763 -18.20 17.46 34.56
CA ASP A 763 -17.13 18.25 35.17
C ASP A 763 -16.56 17.52 36.42
N VAL A 764 -17.41 16.92 37.27
CA VAL A 764 -16.99 16.07 38.41
C VAL A 764 -16.26 14.80 37.95
N LEU A 765 -16.76 14.11 36.93
CA LEU A 765 -16.09 12.94 36.36
C LEU A 765 -14.73 13.31 35.74
N GLY A 766 -14.62 14.48 35.11
CA GLY A 766 -13.36 15.05 34.63
C GLY A 766 -12.36 15.18 35.78
N LEU A 767 -12.74 15.81 36.89
CA LEU A 767 -11.88 15.95 38.08
C LEU A 767 -11.45 14.59 38.68
N GLU A 768 -12.32 13.57 38.66
CA GLU A 768 -11.98 12.22 39.13
C GLU A 768 -11.00 11.51 38.18
N VAL A 769 -11.19 11.61 36.86
CA VAL A 769 -10.25 11.09 35.84
C VAL A 769 -8.89 11.79 35.97
N ASP A 770 -8.88 13.09 36.23
CA ASP A 770 -7.67 13.90 36.40
C ASP A 770 -6.92 13.54 37.70
N ASN A 771 -7.66 13.24 38.78
CA ASN A 771 -7.15 12.69 40.04
C ASN A 771 -6.55 11.28 39.87
N LEU A 772 -7.24 10.40 39.14
CA LEU A 772 -6.74 9.06 38.79
C LEU A 772 -5.51 9.11 37.88
N THR A 773 -5.49 10.02 36.90
CA THR A 773 -4.33 10.22 35.99
C THR A 773 -3.11 10.73 36.75
N ARG A 774 -3.29 11.66 37.71
CA ARG A 774 -2.22 12.08 38.62
C ARG A 774 -1.71 10.91 39.47
N LYS A 775 -2.60 10.11 40.07
CA LYS A 775 -2.23 8.91 40.86
C LYS A 775 -1.48 7.88 40.02
N LEU A 776 -1.89 7.65 38.77
CA LEU A 776 -1.21 6.73 37.86
C LEU A 776 0.24 7.17 37.60
N ARG A 777 0.45 8.44 37.21
CA ARG A 777 1.80 9.00 37.03
C ARG A 777 2.64 8.94 38.30
N SER A 778 2.03 9.14 39.48
CA SER A 778 2.72 8.97 40.77
C SER A 778 3.11 7.51 41.05
N GLN A 779 2.34 6.52 40.58
CA GLN A 779 2.70 5.11 40.69
C GLN A 779 3.79 4.71 39.67
N GLU A 780 3.74 5.24 38.45
CA GLU A 780 4.78 5.05 37.43
C GLU A 780 6.14 5.61 37.90
N LEU A 781 6.14 6.80 38.50
CA LEU A 781 7.32 7.44 39.10
C LEU A 781 7.85 6.74 40.36
N ASN A 782 7.00 6.03 41.11
CA ASN A 782 7.41 5.25 42.29
C ASN A 782 7.84 3.81 41.95
N ASN A 783 7.65 3.37 40.70
CA ASN A 783 8.03 2.03 40.20
C ASN A 783 9.24 2.08 39.26
N SER A 784 9.94 3.22 39.17
CA SER A 784 11.17 3.44 38.40
C SER A 784 12.35 3.72 39.33
#